data_AF-A0AAD8R0J8-F1
#
_entry.id   AF-A0AAD8R0J8-F1
#
_cell.length_a   1.000
_cell.length_b   1.000
_cell.length_c   1.000
_cell.angle_alpha   90.00
_cell.angle_beta   90.00
_cell.angle_gamma   90.00
#
_symmetry.space_group_name_H-M   'P 1'
#
loop_
_entity.id
_entity.type
_entity.pdbx_description
1 polymer ?
#
loop_
_entity_poly.entity_id
_entity_poly.type
_entity_poly.pdbx_seq_one_letter_code
_entity_poly.pdbx_strand_id
1 'polypeptide(L)'
;MGDLVVGLSKTVVEGLITKAQAAIDEDKWLRKKIRTNLMFISGEFEVMRSFLEAANDDRAKNKVMMTWVRQIRELASDLEDGIELAVHLDMESTWWLRMIPSCIAPTLPLDEAEAEIKELRDRVEELSGRNKRYNIIPDAGSNTTTFLVPLLQPAPDPVSSKRQVGVQDLSRLISNKRRDLQVISVLCTGGDFGMATLIREAYNDPGVCHDFGCRAWVKLVHPFNPHDFIHCLMAQFYANSHSPIHKDQEIIISKEKEDEEIIGVQVLQCMKAPEYNLLGEFVQKMKKKYLVILEDLPTMVVWDAIRALLPDWKNGSRIIVSTHQMEIAELCVGHPYQVAELIKFSVHHSVYAYSKLGSQDDKRGVRPTSPSAASDWMKEENLLGRDAEISELRQYITHTKSLQVMTVWGIAGVGKSALVRHLYYTLLEGKKFDKFGWVDVSHPFKLPDLCRSLLLDMDVHPRDVSITQCGQLLKENRCLIVIDGLQYEKEWDLIKDDFLSVPESSKSLIIVITTEESIARHCSQEHMFHVKGLETDAAFKLFIKKVSVENKIPPSFSGQEAAELRELILKCGGLPKILVAISGLLTTKTAATWMETASSINDKFMYHLETNPAFAGLQGMFDRMQSTLRDSPDYLKPYIFYLSIFPRDCSIRRRRLVRRWIAEGYSTDSNDRTAEENGEISFSKLLNMGIIHPPQQLVTTAFTDTSMVSCQVDGFYREYIISRRMEENLVCELRDSSSISTKCTGRHLIIRENWNRDPNVFRSMDFRRLRSMTVFGMWDSFFISASMKHFRALDLENASGVSDLDLVYMVRMLPRLKFLSLRGCHQITHLPIKLSSLRQLQTLDVRHTSIVALPPGIIKLQKLQYIRAGATVPAEDSISGWRRPRVGVIVPRTRTTGIRKLVELRTLGVINIGVGVLKELKKLTQLQKLGVCGINRRNSEKFFDAISGHGRLESLSVQLDMYSQRCLDDITMPLDNLHSLKLYGLDDKLPKWSDRLTKLTKLDLEMQTLKKNDMRFFADKDDMRVLGELPKLCVLRLHMKQQQDGKLHFCVIINGDESLSYDNVKILEIVCSSSGSYLQFAGLDNLSELKETFLKGSYDETLKKHLEEELADHPKKHLLKSHEESTC
;
A
#
# COMPACT_ATOMS: atom_id res chain seq x y z
N MET A 1 -0.47 -6.94 17.55
CA MET A 1 -1.81 -6.29 17.68
C MET A 1 -1.88 -5.45 18.95
N GLY A 2 -1.42 -5.97 20.10
CA GLY A 2 -1.29 -5.19 21.34
C GLY A 2 -0.48 -3.89 21.17
N ASP A 3 0.68 -3.96 20.52
CA ASP A 3 1.57 -2.79 20.35
C ASP A 3 0.94 -1.69 19.50
N LEU A 4 0.17 -2.09 18.47
CA LEU A 4 -0.58 -1.15 17.63
C LEU A 4 -1.67 -0.43 18.44
N VAL A 5 -2.38 -1.13 19.33
CA VAL A 5 -3.40 -0.51 20.20
C VAL A 5 -2.76 0.46 21.17
N VAL A 6 -1.63 0.08 21.78
CA VAL A 6 -0.88 0.95 22.70
C VAL A 6 -0.38 2.20 21.99
N GLY A 7 0.21 2.06 20.80
CA GLY A 7 0.69 3.19 19.99
C GLY A 7 -0.42 4.18 19.59
N LEU A 8 -1.59 3.67 19.21
CA LEU A 8 -2.77 4.50 18.97
C LEU A 8 -3.21 5.26 20.22
N SER A 9 -3.22 4.61 21.38
CA SER A 9 -3.57 5.25 22.64
C SER A 9 -2.57 6.34 23.03
N LYS A 10 -1.26 6.11 22.83
CA LYS A 10 -0.21 7.12 23.05
C LYS A 10 -0.49 8.39 22.24
N THR A 11 -0.72 8.22 20.94
CA THR A 11 -0.96 9.33 20.01
C THR A 11 -2.19 10.15 20.41
N VAL A 12 -3.29 9.50 20.80
CA VAL A 12 -4.52 10.21 21.22
C VAL A 12 -4.32 10.95 22.54
N VAL A 13 -3.62 10.34 23.50
CA VAL A 13 -3.34 10.97 24.81
C VAL A 13 -2.42 12.17 24.66
N GLU A 14 -1.38 12.06 23.83
CA GLU A 14 -0.45 13.16 23.56
C GLU A 14 -1.16 14.35 22.87
N GLY A 15 -1.98 14.07 21.86
CA GLY A 15 -2.80 15.09 21.20
C GLY A 15 -3.79 15.76 22.15
N LEU A 16 -4.34 15.00 23.11
CA LEU A 16 -5.22 15.54 24.14
C LEU A 16 -4.48 16.50 25.08
N ILE A 17 -3.34 16.07 25.64
CA ILE A 17 -2.55 16.88 26.59
C ILE A 17 -2.17 18.20 25.93
N THR A 18 -1.67 18.13 24.69
CA THR A 18 -1.29 19.31 23.90
C THR A 18 -2.46 20.28 23.72
N LYS A 19 -3.66 19.75 23.36
CA LYS A 19 -4.87 20.57 23.22
C LYS A 19 -5.37 21.16 24.53
N ALA A 20 -5.29 20.40 25.63
CA ALA A 20 -5.68 20.87 26.95
C ALA A 20 -4.78 22.02 27.40
N GLN A 21 -3.46 21.90 27.20
CA GLN A 21 -2.49 22.96 27.50
C GLN A 21 -2.71 24.19 26.62
N ALA A 22 -2.89 24.03 25.31
CA ALA A 22 -3.24 25.15 24.43
C ALA A 22 -4.52 25.86 24.88
N ALA A 23 -5.58 25.12 25.26
CA ALA A 23 -6.81 25.70 25.79
C ALA A 23 -6.59 26.47 27.10
N ILE A 24 -5.73 25.97 27.99
CA ILE A 24 -5.38 26.63 29.25
C ILE A 24 -4.57 27.92 29.01
N ASP A 25 -3.69 27.93 28.01
CA ASP A 25 -2.76 29.03 27.74
C ASP A 25 -3.36 30.13 26.87
N GLU A 26 -4.12 29.77 25.82
CA GLU A 26 -4.65 30.71 24.84
C GLU A 26 -5.90 31.46 25.34
N ASP A 27 -6.73 30.83 26.17
CA ASP A 27 -8.02 31.38 26.54
C ASP A 27 -8.03 31.95 27.98
N LYS A 28 -7.74 33.25 28.08
CA LYS A 28 -7.87 34.01 29.33
C LYS A 28 -9.31 34.10 29.86
N TRP A 29 -10.31 33.79 29.02
CA TRP A 29 -11.74 33.86 29.33
C TRP A 29 -12.36 32.51 29.70
N LEU A 30 -11.58 31.43 29.62
CA LEU A 30 -12.01 30.11 30.07
C LEU A 30 -12.42 30.21 31.55
N ARG A 31 -13.66 29.81 31.88
CA ARG A 31 -14.17 29.87 33.26
C ARG A 31 -13.16 29.22 34.20
N LYS A 32 -12.85 29.88 35.32
CA LYS A 32 -11.91 29.39 36.35
C LYS A 32 -12.11 27.90 36.66
N LYS A 33 -13.35 27.45 36.74
CA LYS A 33 -13.72 26.06 37.03
C LYS A 33 -13.44 25.07 35.89
N ILE A 34 -13.66 25.45 34.63
CA ILE A 34 -13.27 24.64 33.47
C ILE A 34 -11.74 24.55 33.42
N ARG A 35 -11.03 25.67 33.60
CA ARG A 35 -9.57 25.70 33.65
C ARG A 35 -9.00 24.78 34.74
N THR A 36 -9.56 24.82 35.95
CA THR A 36 -9.18 23.90 37.04
C THR A 36 -9.41 22.43 36.68
N ASN A 37 -10.56 22.10 36.10
CA ASN A 37 -10.83 20.73 35.65
C ASN A 37 -9.84 20.28 34.57
N LEU A 38 -9.52 21.13 33.58
CA LEU A 38 -8.56 20.79 32.53
C LEU A 38 -7.14 20.59 33.06
N MET A 39 -6.68 21.42 34.01
CA MET A 39 -5.37 21.22 34.64
C MET A 39 -5.28 19.87 35.37
N PHE A 40 -6.31 19.50 36.12
CA PHE A 40 -6.36 18.18 36.78
C PHE A 40 -6.30 17.04 35.76
N ILE A 41 -7.12 17.13 34.71
CA ILE A 41 -7.20 16.07 33.73
C ILE A 41 -5.89 15.93 32.95
N SER A 42 -5.24 17.05 32.59
CA SER A 42 -3.93 17.04 31.93
C SER A 42 -2.89 16.29 32.77
N GLY A 43 -2.84 16.54 34.09
CA GLY A 43 -1.92 15.85 34.99
C GLY A 43 -2.17 14.34 35.05
N GLU A 44 -3.42 13.90 35.13
CA GLU A 44 -3.75 12.46 35.12
C GLU A 44 -3.38 11.80 33.79
N PHE A 45 -3.62 12.47 32.65
CA PHE A 45 -3.25 11.92 31.35
C PHE A 45 -1.73 11.90 31.10
N GLU A 46 -0.95 12.78 31.71
CA GLU A 46 0.52 12.70 31.69
C GLU A 46 1.03 11.43 32.40
N VAL A 47 0.41 11.07 33.54
CA VAL A 47 0.70 9.80 34.23
C VAL A 47 0.29 8.61 33.38
N MET A 48 -0.90 8.64 32.76
CA MET A 48 -1.36 7.60 31.85
C MET A 48 -0.46 7.45 30.61
N ARG A 49 0.08 8.56 30.07
CA ARG A 49 1.06 8.53 28.96
C ARG A 49 2.34 7.81 29.36
N SER A 50 2.91 8.20 30.50
CA SER A 50 4.13 7.58 31.04
C SER A 50 3.97 6.07 31.22
N PHE A 51 2.77 5.63 31.62
CA PHE A 51 2.44 4.21 31.70
C PHE A 51 2.38 3.53 30.32
N LEU A 52 1.74 4.16 29.33
CA LEU A 52 1.69 3.62 27.97
C LEU A 52 3.10 3.50 27.37
N GLU A 53 4.00 4.43 27.68
CA GLU A 53 5.41 4.38 27.27
C GLU A 53 6.16 3.19 27.88
N ALA A 54 5.87 2.84 29.14
CA ALA A 54 6.47 1.71 29.85
C ALA A 54 5.84 0.33 29.53
N ALA A 55 4.85 0.26 28.64
CA ALA A 55 4.25 -0.99 28.21
C ALA A 55 5.13 -1.68 27.15
N ASN A 56 5.73 -2.83 27.50
CA ASN A 56 6.54 -3.67 26.62
C ASN A 56 5.74 -4.85 26.02
N ASP A 57 6.30 -5.53 25.02
CA ASP A 57 5.64 -6.58 24.22
C ASP A 57 5.02 -7.73 25.04
N ASP A 58 5.60 -8.08 26.19
CA ASP A 58 5.04 -9.10 27.08
C ASP A 58 3.86 -8.60 27.91
N ARG A 59 3.82 -7.31 28.26
CA ARG A 59 2.67 -6.67 28.93
C ARG A 59 1.50 -6.44 27.97
N ALA A 60 1.77 -6.25 26.67
CA ALA A 60 0.76 -6.07 25.63
C ALA A 60 -0.11 -7.33 25.38
N LYS A 61 0.30 -8.50 25.92
CA LYS A 61 -0.48 -9.74 25.90
C LYS A 61 -1.52 -9.84 27.04
N ASN A 62 -1.46 -8.96 28.04
CA ASN A 62 -2.37 -8.99 29.19
C ASN A 62 -3.72 -8.33 28.85
N LYS A 63 -4.82 -9.10 28.92
CA LYS A 63 -6.19 -8.63 28.59
C LYS A 63 -6.71 -7.51 29.49
N VAL A 64 -6.33 -7.49 30.77
CA VAL A 64 -6.75 -6.45 31.74
C VAL A 64 -6.08 -5.12 31.38
N MET A 65 -4.79 -5.18 31.10
CA MET A 65 -4.00 -4.05 30.62
C MET A 65 -4.59 -3.48 29.33
N MET A 66 -4.83 -4.34 28.33
CA MET A 66 -5.43 -3.92 27.04
C MET A 66 -6.82 -3.29 27.21
N THR A 67 -7.61 -3.76 28.18
CA THR A 67 -8.89 -3.15 28.54
C THR A 67 -8.70 -1.75 29.12
N TRP A 68 -7.68 -1.54 29.95
CA TRP A 68 -7.38 -0.23 30.52
C TRP A 68 -6.85 0.75 29.47
N VAL A 69 -5.92 0.31 28.60
CA VAL A 69 -5.41 1.08 27.45
C VAL A 69 -6.54 1.55 26.54
N ARG A 70 -7.55 0.70 26.31
CA ARG A 70 -8.76 1.06 25.57
C ARG A 70 -9.57 2.14 26.29
N GLN A 71 -9.81 2.00 27.59
CA GLN A 71 -10.55 2.98 28.38
C GLN A 71 -9.85 4.34 28.45
N ILE A 72 -8.52 4.38 28.59
CA ILE A 72 -7.72 5.61 28.53
C ILE A 72 -7.95 6.33 27.20
N ARG A 73 -7.86 5.61 26.08
CA ARG A 73 -8.04 6.21 24.75
C ARG A 73 -9.48 6.68 24.49
N GLU A 74 -10.48 5.91 24.94
CA GLU A 74 -11.89 6.30 24.85
C GLU A 74 -12.12 7.60 25.62
N LEU A 75 -11.64 7.66 26.86
CA LEU A 75 -11.76 8.85 27.69
C LEU A 75 -10.98 10.04 27.13
N ALA A 76 -9.79 9.80 26.58
CA ALA A 76 -8.99 10.84 25.93
C ALA A 76 -9.73 11.46 24.75
N SER A 77 -10.42 10.61 23.97
CA SER A 77 -11.19 11.05 22.81
C SER A 77 -12.43 11.85 23.21
N ASP A 78 -13.16 11.40 24.24
CA ASP A 78 -14.31 12.13 24.76
C ASP A 78 -13.90 13.48 25.36
N LEU A 79 -12.74 13.53 26.02
CA LEU A 79 -12.19 14.78 26.55
C LEU A 79 -11.73 15.72 25.45
N GLU A 80 -11.11 15.21 24.38
CA GLU A 80 -10.75 16.00 23.20
C GLU A 80 -12.00 16.72 22.65
N ASP A 81 -13.11 15.99 22.57
CA ASP A 81 -14.41 16.48 22.11
C ASP A 81 -15.03 17.51 23.08
N GLY A 82 -14.92 17.29 24.40
CA GLY A 82 -15.40 18.23 25.42
C GLY A 82 -14.60 19.52 25.50
N ILE A 83 -13.26 19.45 25.39
CA ILE A 83 -12.37 20.62 25.32
C ILE A 83 -12.71 21.45 24.08
N GLU A 84 -12.85 20.78 22.92
CA GLU A 84 -13.19 21.46 21.69
C GLU A 84 -14.57 22.12 21.75
N LEU A 85 -15.54 21.56 22.48
CA LEU A 85 -16.79 22.26 22.75
C LEU A 85 -16.53 23.54 23.57
N ALA A 86 -15.83 23.44 24.70
CA ALA A 86 -15.67 24.55 25.65
C ALA A 86 -14.88 25.74 25.10
N VAL A 87 -13.78 25.50 24.37
CA VAL A 87 -12.92 26.55 23.80
C VAL A 87 -13.65 27.38 22.73
N HIS A 88 -14.70 26.83 22.12
CA HIS A 88 -15.37 27.45 20.97
C HIS A 88 -16.68 28.14 21.29
N LEU A 89 -17.03 28.24 22.57
CA LEU A 89 -18.20 28.98 23.03
C LEU A 89 -17.86 30.46 23.14
N ASP A 90 -18.46 31.24 22.25
CA ASP A 90 -18.35 32.71 22.22
C ASP A 90 -18.97 33.33 23.50
N MET A 91 -18.09 33.72 24.43
CA MET A 91 -18.44 34.37 25.70
C MET A 91 -19.14 35.72 25.51
N GLU A 92 -18.92 36.41 24.39
CA GLU A 92 -19.40 37.79 24.20
C GLU A 92 -20.90 37.86 23.84
N SER A 93 -21.47 36.78 23.28
CA SER A 93 -22.81 36.83 22.68
C SER A 93 -24.00 36.49 23.61
N THR A 94 -23.74 35.98 24.82
CA THR A 94 -24.77 35.40 25.71
C THR A 94 -25.05 36.16 27.01
N TRP A 95 -24.39 37.30 27.23
CA TRP A 95 -24.52 38.06 28.48
C TRP A 95 -25.95 38.56 28.76
N TRP A 96 -26.71 38.92 27.73
CA TRP A 96 -28.11 39.39 27.88
C TRP A 96 -29.13 38.26 28.14
N LEU A 97 -28.82 37.01 27.77
CA LEU A 97 -29.66 35.84 28.11
C LEU A 97 -29.62 35.49 29.60
N ARG A 98 -28.60 36.00 30.33
CA ARG A 98 -28.50 35.87 31.79
C ARG A 98 -29.42 36.83 32.57
N MET A 99 -30.10 37.73 31.88
CA MET A 99 -31.08 38.65 32.48
C MET A 99 -32.52 38.09 32.44
N ILE A 100 -32.71 36.86 31.93
CA ILE A 100 -34.02 36.18 31.83
C ILE A 100 -34.22 35.29 33.08
N PRO A 101 -35.38 35.32 33.77
CA PRO A 101 -35.66 34.47 34.92
C PRO A 101 -35.48 32.97 34.63
N SER A 102 -34.95 32.22 35.62
CA SER A 102 -34.49 30.83 35.50
C SER A 102 -35.55 29.80 35.08
N CYS A 103 -36.83 30.17 35.05
CA CYS A 103 -37.94 29.31 34.65
C CYS A 103 -38.22 29.31 33.13
N ILE A 104 -37.55 30.15 32.34
CA ILE A 104 -37.80 30.29 30.88
C ILE A 104 -36.51 30.20 30.04
N ALA A 105 -35.33 30.23 30.65
CA ALA A 105 -34.07 30.23 29.92
C ALA A 105 -33.65 28.79 29.49
N PRO A 106 -33.35 28.55 28.19
CA PRO A 106 -32.67 27.32 27.78
C PRO A 106 -31.28 27.25 28.43
N THR A 107 -30.82 26.04 28.76
CA THR A 107 -29.47 25.81 29.28
C THR A 107 -28.44 26.45 28.36
N LEU A 108 -27.60 27.34 28.90
CA LEU A 108 -26.59 28.03 28.11
C LEU A 108 -25.54 27.03 27.64
N PRO A 109 -25.01 27.16 26.40
CA PRO A 109 -24.00 26.26 25.86
C PRO A 109 -22.76 26.11 26.76
N LEU A 110 -22.43 27.17 27.52
CA LEU A 110 -21.29 27.18 28.44
C LEU A 110 -21.52 26.39 29.71
N ASP A 111 -22.76 26.36 30.22
CA ASP A 111 -23.10 25.55 31.39
C ASP A 111 -23.16 24.06 30.99
N GLU A 112 -23.54 23.76 29.74
CA GLU A 112 -23.47 22.42 29.14
C GLU A 112 -22.03 21.95 28.97
N ALA A 113 -21.14 22.78 28.42
CA ALA A 113 -19.71 22.45 28.29
C ALA A 113 -19.01 22.31 29.65
N GLU A 114 -19.35 23.14 30.63
CA GLU A 114 -18.85 23.00 32.01
C GLU A 114 -19.31 21.68 32.64
N ALA A 115 -20.58 21.30 32.44
CA ALA A 115 -21.11 20.02 32.91
C ALA A 115 -20.44 18.82 32.22
N GLU A 116 -20.24 18.87 30.91
CA GLU A 116 -19.58 17.83 30.11
C GLU A 116 -18.12 17.63 30.57
N ILE A 117 -17.35 18.72 30.71
CA ILE A 117 -15.96 18.65 31.21
C ILE A 117 -15.91 18.16 32.65
N LYS A 118 -16.87 18.54 33.50
CA LYS A 118 -16.95 18.03 34.88
C LYS A 118 -17.23 16.52 34.90
N GLU A 119 -18.20 16.04 34.13
CA GLU A 119 -18.51 14.61 33.99
C GLU A 119 -17.27 13.83 33.52
N LEU A 120 -16.55 14.38 32.54
CA LEU A 120 -15.32 13.77 32.04
C LEU A 120 -14.20 13.76 33.08
N ARG A 121 -14.06 14.81 33.89
CA ARG A 121 -13.15 14.82 35.04
C ARG A 121 -13.47 13.67 36.00
N ASP A 122 -14.74 13.53 36.38
CA ASP A 122 -15.19 12.50 37.33
C ASP A 122 -14.90 11.08 36.77
N ARG A 123 -15.02 10.89 35.45
CA ARG A 123 -14.64 9.65 34.77
C ARG A 123 -13.12 9.38 34.78
N VAL A 124 -12.29 10.42 34.68
CA VAL A 124 -10.82 10.32 34.78
C VAL A 124 -10.42 9.88 36.18
N GLU A 125 -11.01 10.49 37.21
CA GLU A 125 -10.73 10.16 38.61
C GLU A 125 -11.11 8.70 38.93
N GLU A 126 -12.29 8.25 38.48
CA GLU A 126 -12.71 6.84 38.64
C GLU A 126 -11.81 5.86 37.89
N LEU A 127 -11.35 6.21 36.67
CA LEU A 127 -10.41 5.39 35.90
C LEU A 127 -9.05 5.24 36.61
N SER A 128 -8.55 6.35 37.18
CA SER A 128 -7.33 6.37 38.00
C SER A 128 -7.52 5.55 39.29
N GLY A 129 -8.70 5.64 39.92
CA GLY A 129 -9.07 4.82 41.09
C GLY A 129 -9.15 3.32 40.79
N ARG A 130 -9.59 2.91 39.59
CA ARG A 130 -9.57 1.49 39.17
C ARG A 130 -8.16 0.95 39.01
N ASN A 131 -7.25 1.74 38.46
CA ASN A 131 -5.85 1.35 38.33
C ASN A 131 -5.24 0.95 39.69
N LYS A 132 -5.49 1.76 40.73
CA LYS A 132 -5.09 1.46 42.12
C LYS A 132 -5.75 0.20 42.67
N ARG A 133 -7.05 -0.02 42.40
CA ARG A 133 -7.80 -1.20 42.89
C ARG A 133 -7.35 -2.52 42.27
N TYR A 134 -6.97 -2.52 41.00
CA TYR A 134 -6.60 -3.74 40.25
C TYR A 134 -5.09 -3.95 40.14
N ASN A 135 -4.28 -3.06 40.74
CA ASN A 135 -2.82 -3.11 40.72
C ASN A 135 -2.25 -3.34 39.30
N ILE A 136 -2.82 -2.65 38.30
CA ILE A 136 -2.44 -2.82 36.88
C ILE A 136 -0.99 -2.35 36.67
N ILE A 137 -0.54 -1.40 37.50
CA ILE A 137 0.86 -1.07 37.72
C ILE A 137 1.36 -1.89 38.92
N PRO A 138 2.17 -2.94 38.73
CA PRO A 138 2.80 -3.59 39.87
C PRO A 138 3.83 -2.64 40.49
N ASP A 139 3.79 -2.49 41.82
CA ASP A 139 4.83 -1.81 42.57
C ASP A 139 6.20 -2.40 42.20
N ALA A 140 7.14 -1.52 41.87
CA ALA A 140 8.52 -1.88 41.58
C ALA A 140 9.19 -2.38 42.88
N GLY A 141 8.93 -3.63 43.25
CA GLY A 141 9.53 -4.26 44.42
C GLY A 141 8.59 -5.18 45.20
N SER A 142 8.15 -6.28 44.60
CA SER A 142 7.67 -7.43 45.37
C SER A 142 7.80 -8.71 44.54
N ASN A 143 8.92 -9.40 44.73
CA ASN A 143 9.04 -10.80 44.33
C ASN A 143 8.12 -11.66 45.21
N THR A 144 7.57 -12.72 44.59
CA THR A 144 6.84 -13.86 45.16
C THR A 144 5.37 -13.67 45.53
N THR A 145 4.50 -14.35 44.78
CA THR A 145 3.52 -15.27 45.40
C THR A 145 3.14 -16.37 44.43
N THR A 146 3.58 -17.57 44.77
CA THR A 146 3.25 -18.86 44.16
C THR A 146 1.75 -19.13 44.35
N PHE A 147 0.99 -19.28 43.27
CA PHE A 147 -0.35 -19.88 43.33
C PHE A 147 -0.26 -21.35 42.88
N LEU A 148 -0.44 -22.24 43.85
CA LEU A 148 -0.70 -23.67 43.64
C LEU A 148 -2.04 -23.84 42.92
N VAL A 149 -2.05 -24.53 41.79
CA VAL A 149 -3.27 -25.03 41.13
C VAL A 149 -3.49 -26.49 41.57
N PRO A 150 -4.72 -26.90 41.95
CA PRO A 150 -5.00 -28.29 42.33
C PRO A 150 -4.86 -29.26 41.16
N LEU A 151 -4.29 -30.43 41.45
CA LEU A 151 -4.24 -31.61 40.59
C LEU A 151 -5.63 -32.01 40.08
N LEU A 152 -5.83 -31.97 38.77
CA LEU A 152 -6.86 -32.76 38.07
C LEU A 152 -6.14 -33.90 37.35
N GLN A 153 -6.61 -35.12 37.61
CA GLN A 153 -6.11 -36.36 37.01
C GLN A 153 -6.29 -36.37 35.48
N PRO A 154 -5.42 -37.06 34.72
CA PRO A 154 -5.57 -37.17 33.28
C PRO A 154 -6.68 -38.15 32.90
N ALA A 155 -7.53 -37.72 31.97
CA ALA A 155 -8.41 -38.58 31.20
C ALA A 155 -7.60 -39.42 30.18
N PRO A 156 -8.15 -40.53 29.63
CA PRO A 156 -7.40 -41.43 28.75
C PRO A 156 -7.00 -40.77 27.42
N ASP A 157 -5.77 -41.06 27.00
CA ASP A 157 -5.07 -40.53 25.82
C ASP A 157 -5.77 -40.77 24.46
N PRO A 158 -5.99 -39.72 23.63
CA PRO A 158 -6.21 -39.84 22.19
C PRO A 158 -4.89 -39.82 21.38
N VAL A 159 -3.72 -39.94 22.04
CA VAL A 159 -2.39 -39.77 21.43
C VAL A 159 -1.91 -41.03 20.68
N SER A 160 -2.38 -42.23 21.03
CA SER A 160 -1.91 -43.48 20.43
C SER A 160 -2.28 -43.62 18.95
N SER A 161 -3.50 -43.22 18.56
CA SER A 161 -3.98 -43.33 17.18
C SER A 161 -3.30 -42.35 16.24
N LYS A 162 -3.04 -41.10 16.68
CA LYS A 162 -2.32 -40.10 15.88
C LYS A 162 -0.83 -40.42 15.75
N ARG A 163 -0.23 -41.05 16.77
CA ARG A 163 1.18 -41.49 16.70
C ARG A 163 1.39 -42.55 15.64
N GLN A 164 0.47 -43.50 15.53
CA GLN A 164 0.58 -44.57 14.53
C GLN A 164 0.45 -44.06 13.09
N VAL A 165 -0.34 -43.00 12.85
CA VAL A 165 -0.42 -42.33 11.53
C VAL A 165 0.90 -41.63 11.19
N GLY A 166 1.49 -40.87 12.12
CA GLY A 166 2.76 -40.20 11.89
C GLY A 166 3.93 -41.15 11.60
N VAL A 167 3.94 -42.33 12.22
CA VAL A 167 4.91 -43.40 11.92
C VAL A 167 4.70 -43.96 10.52
N GLN A 168 3.46 -44.24 10.12
CA GLN A 168 3.15 -44.75 8.77
C GLN A 168 3.55 -43.74 7.69
N ASP A 169 3.33 -42.44 7.91
CA ASP A 169 3.70 -41.40 6.95
C ASP A 169 5.22 -41.25 6.83
N LEU A 170 5.97 -41.33 7.93
CA LEU A 170 7.43 -41.34 7.88
C LEU A 170 7.96 -42.63 7.20
N SER A 171 7.42 -43.81 7.52
CA SER A 171 7.79 -45.07 6.86
C SER A 171 7.54 -45.03 5.35
N ARG A 172 6.44 -44.41 4.90
CA ARG A 172 6.16 -44.18 3.47
C ARG A 172 7.20 -43.29 2.80
N LEU A 173 7.67 -42.23 3.48
CA LEU A 173 8.74 -41.37 2.96
C LEU A 173 10.07 -42.15 2.81
N ILE A 174 10.37 -43.05 3.76
CA ILE A 174 11.58 -43.89 3.73
C ILE A 174 11.52 -44.92 2.59
N SER A 175 10.40 -45.64 2.46
CA SER A 175 10.20 -46.74 1.49
C SER A 175 9.93 -46.29 0.04
N ASN A 176 10.08 -45.00 -0.27
CA ASN A 176 9.93 -44.49 -1.63
C ASN A 176 10.88 -45.20 -2.61
N LYS A 177 10.39 -45.60 -3.80
CA LYS A 177 11.11 -46.43 -4.80
C LYS A 177 12.22 -45.72 -5.58
N ARG A 178 12.68 -44.54 -5.15
CA ARG A 178 13.73 -43.79 -5.86
C ARG A 178 15.11 -44.41 -5.66
N ARG A 179 15.93 -44.35 -6.72
CA ARG A 179 17.29 -44.87 -6.75
C ARG A 179 18.33 -43.88 -6.23
N ASP A 180 18.07 -42.57 -6.24
CA ASP A 180 19.00 -41.57 -5.68
C ASP A 180 19.00 -41.58 -4.14
N LEU A 181 20.11 -41.10 -3.57
CA LEU A 181 20.22 -40.80 -2.15
C LEU A 181 19.21 -39.70 -1.78
N GLN A 182 18.32 -39.99 -0.85
CA GLN A 182 17.32 -39.02 -0.37
C GLN A 182 17.59 -38.66 1.09
N VAL A 183 17.46 -37.37 1.39
CA VAL A 183 17.58 -36.83 2.75
C VAL A 183 16.19 -36.42 3.21
N ILE A 184 15.80 -36.90 4.40
CA ILE A 184 14.53 -36.54 5.06
C ILE A 184 14.91 -35.83 6.36
N SER A 185 14.56 -34.56 6.51
CA SER A 185 14.77 -33.86 7.77
C SER A 185 13.51 -33.84 8.61
N VAL A 186 13.61 -34.17 9.89
CA VAL A 186 12.52 -34.15 10.86
C VAL A 186 12.75 -33.01 11.84
N LEU A 187 11.78 -32.10 11.93
CA LEU A 187 11.80 -30.90 12.78
C LEU A 187 10.71 -30.97 13.84
N CYS A 188 11.02 -30.59 15.08
CA CYS A 188 10.05 -30.50 16.17
C CYS A 188 9.96 -29.06 16.71
N THR A 189 8.75 -28.51 16.83
CA THR A 189 8.52 -27.08 17.20
C THR A 189 8.32 -26.82 18.70
N GLY A 190 8.19 -27.86 19.53
CA GLY A 190 8.31 -27.78 20.99
C GLY A 190 9.27 -28.87 21.50
N GLY A 191 9.64 -28.84 22.79
CA GLY A 191 10.79 -29.59 23.36
C GLY A 191 10.86 -31.10 23.06
N ASP A 192 11.96 -31.74 23.48
CA ASP A 192 12.47 -33.06 23.03
C ASP A 192 11.52 -34.27 23.06
N PHE A 193 10.32 -34.15 23.63
CA PHE A 193 9.35 -35.22 23.75
C PHE A 193 8.65 -35.52 22.40
N GLY A 194 9.11 -36.58 21.73
CA GLY A 194 8.34 -37.31 20.71
C GLY A 194 9.04 -37.57 19.37
N MET A 195 10.03 -36.76 19.00
CA MET A 195 10.73 -36.87 17.70
C MET A 195 11.56 -38.15 17.61
N ALA A 196 12.45 -38.40 18.59
CA ALA A 196 13.28 -39.60 18.62
C ALA A 196 12.44 -40.88 18.71
N THR A 197 11.32 -40.87 19.43
CA THR A 197 10.40 -42.00 19.51
C THR A 197 9.75 -42.30 18.16
N LEU A 198 9.27 -41.28 17.44
CA LEU A 198 8.66 -41.43 16.12
C LEU A 198 9.66 -41.99 15.09
N ILE A 199 10.87 -41.43 15.05
CA ILE A 199 11.93 -41.91 14.16
C ILE A 199 12.30 -43.36 14.52
N ARG A 200 12.32 -43.71 15.82
CA ARG A 200 12.62 -45.08 16.30
C ARG A 200 11.57 -46.10 15.92
N GLU A 201 10.30 -45.74 16.00
CA GLU A 201 9.21 -46.62 15.55
C GLU A 201 9.27 -46.83 14.03
N ALA A 202 9.55 -45.79 13.23
CA ALA A 202 9.73 -45.93 11.77
C ALA A 202 11.01 -46.68 11.39
N TYR A 203 12.11 -46.49 12.13
CA TYR A 203 13.38 -47.20 11.89
C TYR A 203 13.28 -48.70 12.13
N ASN A 204 12.48 -49.11 13.12
CA ASN A 204 12.25 -50.50 13.49
C ASN A 204 11.05 -51.13 12.74
N ASP A 205 10.42 -50.40 11.82
CA ASP A 205 9.33 -50.94 10.99
C ASP A 205 9.82 -52.18 10.20
N PRO A 206 9.08 -53.31 10.19
CA PRO A 206 9.52 -54.52 9.52
C PRO A 206 9.79 -54.34 8.02
N GLY A 207 9.03 -53.47 7.34
CA GLY A 207 9.23 -53.16 5.92
C GLY A 207 10.52 -52.37 5.70
N VAL A 208 10.81 -51.40 6.57
CA VAL A 208 12.08 -50.66 6.56
C VAL A 208 13.26 -51.58 6.91
N CYS A 209 13.10 -52.50 7.88
CA CYS A 209 14.11 -53.50 8.22
C CYS A 209 14.49 -54.39 7.03
N HIS A 210 13.49 -54.81 6.25
CA HIS A 210 13.68 -55.63 5.07
C HIS A 210 14.38 -54.86 3.92
N ASP A 211 14.02 -53.58 3.75
CA ASP A 211 14.48 -52.76 2.62
C ASP A 211 15.91 -52.21 2.76
N PHE A 212 16.47 -52.20 3.98
CA PHE A 212 17.77 -51.60 4.29
C PHE A 212 18.60 -52.57 5.15
N GLY A 213 19.48 -53.35 4.52
CA GLY A 213 20.38 -54.28 5.20
C GLY A 213 21.62 -53.63 5.86
N CYS A 214 21.82 -52.33 5.68
CA CYS A 214 22.85 -51.54 6.36
C CYS A 214 22.19 -50.36 7.06
N ARG A 215 22.02 -50.44 8.37
CA ARG A 215 21.32 -49.41 9.15
C ARG A 215 22.15 -48.93 10.31
N ALA A 216 22.10 -47.63 10.57
CA ALA A 216 22.78 -47.04 11.70
C ALA A 216 22.00 -45.84 12.24
N TRP A 217 22.06 -45.68 13.55
CA TRP A 217 21.56 -44.53 14.28
C TRP A 217 22.72 -43.89 15.02
N VAL A 218 23.07 -42.66 14.64
CA VAL A 218 24.21 -41.95 15.19
C VAL A 218 23.75 -40.66 15.84
N LYS A 219 23.95 -40.56 17.15
CA LYS A 219 23.85 -39.30 17.87
C LYS A 219 25.15 -38.52 17.68
N LEU A 220 25.05 -37.31 17.14
CA LEU A 220 26.23 -36.51 16.81
C LEU A 220 26.83 -35.89 18.08
N VAL A 221 28.12 -36.15 18.31
CA VAL A 221 28.89 -35.60 19.44
C VAL A 221 29.68 -34.39 18.94
N HIS A 222 29.84 -33.36 19.78
CA HIS A 222 30.62 -32.17 19.45
C HIS A 222 31.92 -32.12 20.29
N PRO A 223 33.11 -31.88 19.68
CA PRO A 223 33.35 -31.64 18.25
C PRO A 223 33.15 -32.90 17.38
N PHE A 224 32.75 -32.72 16.12
CA PHE A 224 32.51 -33.82 15.18
C PHE A 224 33.84 -34.46 14.75
N ASN A 225 33.99 -35.77 14.93
CA ASN A 225 35.13 -36.55 14.49
C ASN A 225 34.73 -37.55 13.38
N PRO A 226 35.22 -37.40 12.13
CA PRO A 226 34.94 -38.32 11.03
C PRO A 226 35.32 -39.78 11.30
N HIS A 227 36.39 -40.04 12.05
CA HIS A 227 36.86 -41.40 12.33
C HIS A 227 35.90 -42.12 13.27
N ASP A 228 35.52 -41.49 14.38
CA ASP A 228 34.55 -42.04 15.34
C ASP A 228 33.18 -42.26 14.67
N PHE A 229 32.79 -41.35 13.77
CA PHE A 229 31.58 -41.46 12.97
C PHE A 229 31.59 -42.70 12.07
N ILE A 230 32.66 -42.93 11.31
CA ILE A 230 32.80 -44.12 10.44
C ILE A 230 32.83 -45.41 11.26
N HIS A 231 33.55 -45.44 12.38
CA HIS A 231 33.58 -46.60 13.28
C HIS A 231 32.18 -46.92 13.84
N CYS A 232 31.43 -45.90 14.24
CA CYS A 232 30.06 -46.05 14.73
C CYS A 232 29.12 -46.61 13.64
N LEU A 233 29.21 -46.10 12.41
CA LEU A 233 28.44 -46.62 11.28
C LEU A 233 28.78 -48.08 10.98
N MET A 234 30.07 -48.42 10.90
CA MET A 234 30.52 -49.78 10.57
C MET A 234 30.08 -50.80 11.62
N ALA A 235 30.23 -50.50 12.91
CA ALA A 235 29.78 -51.36 14.00
C ALA A 235 28.28 -51.68 13.88
N GLN A 236 27.45 -50.66 13.60
CA GLN A 236 26.01 -50.83 13.45
C GLN A 236 25.62 -51.50 12.14
N PHE A 237 26.33 -51.24 11.04
CA PHE A 237 26.10 -51.94 9.77
C PHE A 237 26.36 -53.43 9.90
N TYR A 238 27.39 -53.87 10.63
CA TYR A 238 27.63 -55.29 10.90
C TYR A 238 26.52 -55.88 11.77
N ALA A 239 26.19 -55.24 12.89
CA ALA A 239 25.13 -55.68 13.79
C ALA A 239 23.76 -55.82 13.11
N ASN A 240 23.44 -54.92 12.17
CA ASN A 240 22.13 -54.90 11.50
C ASN A 240 22.07 -55.69 10.18
N SER A 241 23.20 -56.24 9.70
CA SER A 241 23.25 -56.95 8.41
C SER A 241 22.89 -58.44 8.47
N HIS A 242 22.64 -59.00 9.65
CA HIS A 242 22.17 -60.38 9.87
C HIS A 242 20.90 -60.38 10.73
N SER A 243 19.74 -60.18 10.10
CA SER A 243 18.43 -60.39 10.75
C SER A 243 17.94 -61.81 10.41
N PRO A 244 17.52 -62.64 11.39
CA PRO A 244 17.21 -64.06 11.17
C PRO A 244 15.76 -64.25 10.69
N ILE A 245 15.49 -64.20 9.39
CA ILE A 245 14.15 -64.60 8.88
C ILE A 245 14.25 -65.32 7.53
N HIS A 246 14.52 -66.62 7.59
CA HIS A 246 13.99 -67.61 6.65
C HIS A 246 13.77 -68.92 7.42
N LYS A 247 12.51 -69.27 7.71
CA LYS A 247 12.09 -70.64 8.03
C LYS A 247 10.71 -70.89 7.44
N ASP A 248 10.69 -71.30 6.18
CA ASP A 248 9.69 -72.25 5.69
C ASP A 248 10.44 -73.56 5.41
N GLN A 249 10.61 -74.37 6.45
CA GLN A 249 10.57 -75.84 6.45
C GLN A 249 11.12 -76.41 7.75
N GLU A 250 10.51 -77.52 8.14
CA GLU A 250 10.51 -78.19 9.43
C GLU A 250 11.83 -78.89 9.83
N ILE A 251 12.07 -78.85 11.15
CA ILE A 251 12.74 -79.85 12.01
C ILE A 251 14.29 -79.80 12.21
N ILE A 252 14.61 -79.92 13.51
CA ILE A 252 15.85 -80.18 14.28
C ILE A 252 16.61 -78.96 14.85
N ILE A 253 16.52 -78.92 16.18
CA ILE A 253 17.18 -78.12 17.20
C ILE A 253 18.71 -78.24 17.11
N SER A 254 19.39 -77.12 17.39
CA SER A 254 20.81 -76.92 17.76
C SER A 254 21.66 -76.14 16.74
N LYS A 255 21.46 -74.81 16.65
CA LYS A 255 22.53 -73.88 16.22
C LYS A 255 22.28 -72.38 16.50
N GLU A 256 21.49 -72.02 17.52
CA GLU A 256 21.17 -70.61 17.79
C GLU A 256 22.20 -69.87 18.67
N LYS A 257 23.29 -70.52 19.13
CA LYS A 257 24.35 -69.85 19.92
C LYS A 257 25.62 -69.48 19.15
N GLU A 258 25.89 -70.07 17.98
CA GLU A 258 27.12 -69.77 17.23
C GLU A 258 27.02 -68.45 16.43
N ASP A 259 25.84 -68.09 15.90
CA ASP A 259 25.71 -66.89 15.06
C ASP A 259 25.75 -65.55 15.86
N GLU A 260 25.26 -65.52 17.11
CA GLU A 260 25.39 -64.35 17.99
C GLU A 260 26.85 -64.13 18.46
N GLU A 261 27.61 -65.21 18.70
CA GLU A 261 29.04 -65.11 19.04
C GLU A 261 29.87 -64.58 17.85
N ILE A 262 29.51 -64.91 16.60
CA ILE A 262 30.22 -64.46 15.40
C ILE A 262 30.04 -62.95 15.14
N ILE A 263 28.87 -62.37 15.42
CA ILE A 263 28.62 -60.92 15.24
C ILE A 263 29.48 -60.10 16.19
N GLY A 264 29.55 -60.48 17.46
CA GLY A 264 30.41 -59.82 18.45
C GLY A 264 31.89 -59.87 18.04
N VAL A 265 32.35 -61.00 17.52
CA VAL A 265 33.72 -61.18 17.02
C VAL A 265 34.00 -60.34 15.77
N GLN A 266 33.07 -60.25 14.82
CA GLN A 266 33.23 -59.42 13.60
C GLN A 266 33.25 -57.92 13.92
N VAL A 267 32.40 -57.44 14.82
CA VAL A 267 32.43 -56.04 15.29
C VAL A 267 33.75 -55.72 15.98
N LEU A 268 34.25 -56.63 16.83
CA LEU A 268 35.55 -56.48 17.50
C LEU A 268 36.75 -56.56 16.53
N GLN A 269 36.67 -57.37 15.48
CA GLN A 269 37.69 -57.43 14.41
C GLN A 269 37.73 -56.11 13.61
N CYS A 270 36.56 -55.52 13.29
CA CYS A 270 36.48 -54.22 12.64
C CYS A 270 37.06 -53.09 13.51
N MET A 271 36.88 -53.18 14.84
CA MET A 271 37.46 -52.22 15.79
C MET A 271 38.99 -52.37 15.96
N LYS A 272 39.60 -53.48 15.51
CA LYS A 272 41.06 -53.74 15.57
C LYS A 272 41.78 -53.59 14.23
N ALA A 273 41.06 -53.37 13.13
CA ALA A 273 41.65 -53.21 11.80
C ALA A 273 42.40 -51.86 11.68
N PRO A 274 43.56 -51.80 10.99
CA PRO A 274 44.24 -50.54 10.72
C PRO A 274 43.38 -49.62 9.83
N GLU A 275 43.41 -48.30 10.06
CA GLU A 275 42.48 -47.32 9.46
C GLU A 275 42.30 -47.41 7.94
N TYR A 276 43.36 -47.78 7.20
CA TYR A 276 43.30 -47.90 5.74
C TYR A 276 42.44 -49.09 5.25
N ASN A 277 42.33 -50.17 6.02
CA ASN A 277 41.46 -51.30 5.69
C ASN A 277 39.99 -51.00 5.99
N LEU A 278 39.71 -50.24 7.05
CA LEU A 278 38.34 -49.86 7.45
C LEU A 278 37.67 -48.98 6.40
N LEU A 279 38.39 -48.00 5.82
CA LEU A 279 37.87 -47.12 4.77
C LEU A 279 37.49 -47.91 3.50
N GLY A 280 38.32 -48.89 3.11
CA GLY A 280 38.04 -49.77 1.98
C GLY A 280 36.76 -50.59 2.17
N GLU A 281 36.56 -51.18 3.36
CA GLU A 281 35.34 -51.90 3.71
C GLU A 281 34.12 -50.99 3.83
N PHE A 282 34.29 -49.81 4.43
CA PHE A 282 33.23 -48.80 4.55
C PHE A 282 32.68 -48.43 3.18
N VAL A 283 33.54 -48.16 2.20
CA VAL A 283 33.11 -47.88 0.81
C VAL A 283 32.33 -49.06 0.21
N GLN A 284 32.71 -50.31 0.49
CA GLN A 284 31.97 -51.47 0.00
C GLN A 284 30.59 -51.63 0.67
N LYS A 285 30.48 -51.34 1.97
CA LYS A 285 29.18 -51.34 2.68
C LYS A 285 28.28 -50.20 2.17
N MET A 286 28.83 -49.03 1.90
CA MET A 286 28.10 -47.86 1.38
C MET A 286 27.55 -48.05 -0.03
N LYS A 287 28.08 -48.99 -0.81
CA LYS A 287 27.50 -49.40 -2.10
C LYS A 287 26.21 -50.21 -1.94
N LYS A 288 25.97 -50.83 -0.79
CA LYS A 288 24.67 -51.44 -0.45
C LYS A 288 23.68 -50.36 -0.02
N LYS A 289 22.39 -50.63 -0.17
CA LYS A 289 21.32 -49.71 0.23
C LYS A 289 21.33 -49.53 1.75
N TYR A 290 21.56 -48.31 2.22
CA TYR A 290 21.70 -47.99 3.63
C TYR A 290 20.64 -46.99 4.14
N LEU A 291 20.36 -47.05 5.44
CA LEU A 291 19.56 -46.07 6.17
C LEU A 291 20.38 -45.55 7.36
N VAL A 292 20.71 -44.27 7.34
CA VAL A 292 21.45 -43.61 8.43
C VAL A 292 20.58 -42.55 9.08
N ILE A 293 20.43 -42.61 10.41
CA ILE A 293 19.78 -41.57 11.22
C ILE A 293 20.86 -40.73 11.88
N LEU A 294 20.80 -39.42 11.67
CA LEU A 294 21.63 -38.43 12.35
C LEU A 294 20.76 -37.72 13.38
N GLU A 295 20.95 -38.07 14.65
CA GLU A 295 20.22 -37.48 15.76
C GLU A 295 20.92 -36.19 16.22
N ASP A 296 20.13 -35.13 16.35
CA ASP A 296 20.48 -33.81 16.87
C ASP A 296 21.57 -33.10 16.06
N LEU A 297 21.36 -32.92 14.74
CA LEU A 297 22.32 -32.21 13.89
C LEU A 297 22.47 -30.74 14.34
N PRO A 298 23.68 -30.32 14.78
CA PRO A 298 23.82 -29.04 15.46
C PRO A 298 24.13 -27.87 14.52
N THR A 299 24.76 -28.12 13.35
CA THR A 299 25.13 -27.08 12.38
C THR A 299 25.20 -27.65 10.95
N MET A 300 25.03 -26.77 9.95
CA MET A 300 25.23 -27.13 8.53
C MET A 300 26.68 -27.50 8.20
N VAL A 301 27.67 -26.99 8.93
CA VAL A 301 29.09 -27.35 8.74
C VAL A 301 29.32 -28.84 9.01
N VAL A 302 28.69 -29.37 10.06
CA VAL A 302 28.74 -30.80 10.39
C VAL A 302 28.01 -31.62 9.32
N TRP A 303 26.88 -31.11 8.81
CA TRP A 303 26.17 -31.76 7.70
C TRP A 303 27.01 -31.85 6.43
N ASP A 304 27.67 -30.77 6.02
CA ASP A 304 28.50 -30.77 4.82
C ASP A 304 29.67 -31.77 4.94
N ALA A 305 30.29 -31.85 6.13
CA ALA A 305 31.32 -32.84 6.42
C ALA A 305 30.78 -34.28 6.33
N ILE A 306 29.60 -34.57 6.89
CA ILE A 306 28.97 -35.90 6.82
C ILE A 306 28.55 -36.23 5.39
N ARG A 307 28.00 -35.25 4.65
CA ARG A 307 27.54 -35.43 3.27
C ARG A 307 28.70 -35.78 2.33
N ALA A 308 29.90 -35.24 2.58
CA ALA A 308 31.10 -35.63 1.86
C ALA A 308 31.51 -37.10 2.12
N LEU A 309 31.19 -37.65 3.30
CA LEU A 309 31.47 -39.05 3.67
C LEU A 309 30.40 -40.03 3.16
N LEU A 310 29.17 -39.56 2.89
CA LEU A 310 28.03 -40.35 2.44
C LEU A 310 27.58 -39.95 1.03
N PRO A 311 28.38 -40.20 -0.04
CA PRO A 311 28.02 -39.80 -1.39
C PRO A 311 26.86 -40.64 -1.96
N ASP A 312 26.19 -40.10 -2.99
CA ASP A 312 25.10 -40.77 -3.68
C ASP A 312 25.60 -41.87 -4.64
N TRP A 313 25.43 -43.12 -4.26
CA TRP A 313 25.75 -44.31 -5.07
C TRP A 313 24.59 -44.78 -5.97
N LYS A 314 23.49 -44.04 -6.04
CA LYS A 314 22.27 -44.39 -6.78
C LYS A 314 21.70 -45.78 -6.43
N ASN A 315 21.84 -46.17 -5.17
CA ASN A 315 21.40 -47.46 -4.62
C ASN A 315 20.12 -47.37 -3.77
N GLY A 316 19.45 -46.21 -3.76
CA GLY A 316 18.21 -45.97 -3.03
C GLY A 316 18.40 -45.76 -1.52
N SER A 317 19.60 -45.35 -1.10
CA SER A 317 19.90 -45.09 0.31
C SER A 317 19.16 -43.87 0.86
N ARG A 318 19.01 -43.82 2.18
CA ARG A 318 18.26 -42.77 2.88
C ARG A 318 19.07 -42.23 4.05
N ILE A 319 19.02 -40.91 4.24
CA ILE A 319 19.55 -40.25 5.44
C ILE A 319 18.39 -39.53 6.12
N ILE A 320 18.15 -39.81 7.40
CA ILE A 320 17.18 -39.07 8.20
C ILE A 320 17.96 -38.14 9.13
N VAL A 321 17.66 -36.86 9.09
CA VAL A 321 18.28 -35.85 9.94
C VAL A 321 17.25 -35.38 10.95
N SER A 322 17.58 -35.41 12.23
CA SER A 322 16.74 -34.82 13.27
C SER A 322 17.35 -33.51 13.75
N THR A 323 16.54 -32.46 13.82
CA THR A 323 17.01 -31.13 14.27
C THR A 323 15.86 -30.33 14.89
N HIS A 324 16.22 -29.37 15.74
CA HIS A 324 15.29 -28.38 16.29
C HIS A 324 15.35 -27.04 15.54
N GLN A 325 16.26 -26.91 14.57
CA GLN A 325 16.44 -25.69 13.79
C GLN A 325 15.82 -25.85 12.42
N MET A 326 14.82 -25.02 12.12
CA MET A 326 14.11 -25.03 10.84
C MET A 326 15.06 -24.83 9.66
N GLU A 327 16.02 -23.91 9.79
CA GLU A 327 17.03 -23.61 8.77
C GLU A 327 17.85 -24.84 8.38
N ILE A 328 18.30 -25.62 9.38
CA ILE A 328 19.03 -26.86 9.13
C ILE A 328 18.14 -27.87 8.41
N ALA A 329 16.87 -27.98 8.83
CA ALA A 329 15.94 -28.94 8.25
C ALA A 329 15.66 -28.69 6.76
N GLU A 330 15.55 -27.42 6.37
CA GLU A 330 15.32 -27.02 4.98
C GLU A 330 16.57 -27.19 4.11
N LEU A 331 17.73 -26.76 4.61
CA LEU A 331 18.98 -26.77 3.86
C LEU A 331 19.55 -28.18 3.67
N CYS A 332 19.36 -29.10 4.64
CA CYS A 332 19.86 -30.47 4.53
C CYS A 332 19.19 -31.25 3.39
N VAL A 333 17.91 -31.00 3.14
CA VAL A 333 17.11 -31.67 2.10
C VAL A 333 17.39 -31.07 0.72
N GLY A 334 17.63 -29.75 0.65
CA GLY A 334 17.81 -29.01 -0.59
C GLY A 334 16.50 -28.70 -1.30
N HIS A 335 16.46 -27.58 -2.05
CA HIS A 335 15.26 -27.14 -2.75
C HIS A 335 15.12 -27.80 -4.14
N PRO A 336 13.88 -28.04 -4.63
CA PRO A 336 12.61 -27.88 -3.93
C PRO A 336 12.33 -29.03 -2.94
N TYR A 337 11.76 -28.68 -1.78
CA TYR A 337 11.34 -29.61 -0.74
C TYR A 337 9.82 -29.54 -0.51
N GLN A 338 9.25 -30.62 -0.02
CA GLN A 338 7.88 -30.71 0.49
C GLN A 338 7.91 -30.88 2.00
N VAL A 339 6.90 -30.32 2.68
CA VAL A 339 6.73 -30.42 4.13
C VAL A 339 5.48 -31.23 4.44
N ALA A 340 5.62 -32.26 5.25
CA ALA A 340 4.51 -33.05 5.78
C ALA A 340 4.44 -32.88 7.31
N GLU A 341 3.30 -32.48 7.86
CA GLU A 341 3.08 -32.52 9.31
C GLU A 341 2.83 -33.98 9.72
N LEU A 342 3.80 -34.59 10.41
CA LEU A 342 3.72 -35.99 10.83
C LEU A 342 2.78 -36.14 12.03
N ILE A 343 2.91 -35.25 13.03
CA ILE A 343 2.08 -35.25 14.23
C ILE A 343 1.92 -33.82 14.74
N LYS A 344 0.69 -33.45 15.13
CA LYS A 344 0.38 -32.25 15.88
C LYS A 344 0.02 -32.58 17.33
N PHE A 345 0.87 -32.21 18.27
CA PHE A 345 0.63 -32.40 19.70
C PHE A 345 -0.15 -31.23 20.30
N SER A 346 0.12 -29.98 19.89
CA SER A 346 -0.62 -28.78 20.30
C SER A 346 -0.53 -27.66 19.25
N VAL A 347 -1.07 -26.46 19.55
CA VAL A 347 -0.94 -25.28 18.66
C VAL A 347 0.53 -24.85 18.48
N HIS A 348 1.41 -25.18 19.43
CA HIS A 348 2.82 -24.78 19.44
C HIS A 348 3.80 -25.96 19.44
N HIS A 349 3.31 -27.21 19.32
CA HIS A 349 4.14 -28.42 19.34
C HIS A 349 3.69 -29.36 18.21
N SER A 350 4.45 -29.39 17.12
CA SER A 350 4.23 -30.25 15.95
C SER A 350 5.56 -30.81 15.45
N VAL A 351 5.50 -32.00 14.85
CA VAL A 351 6.63 -32.65 14.18
C VAL A 351 6.40 -32.61 12.68
N TYR A 352 7.35 -32.05 11.94
CA TYR A 352 7.31 -31.92 10.48
C TYR A 352 8.41 -32.77 9.84
N ALA A 353 8.13 -33.34 8.68
CA ALA A 353 9.12 -33.99 7.81
C ALA A 353 9.30 -33.18 6.52
N TYR A 354 10.54 -32.84 6.23
CA TYR A 354 11.01 -32.20 5.01
C TYR A 354 11.60 -33.27 4.10
N SER A 355 11.20 -33.31 2.84
CA SER A 355 11.70 -34.28 1.86
C SER A 355 11.75 -33.67 0.46
N LYS A 356 12.58 -34.20 -0.45
CA LYS A 356 12.79 -33.60 -1.77
C LYS A 356 11.61 -33.85 -2.71
N LEU A 357 11.06 -32.80 -3.30
CA LEU A 357 9.92 -32.87 -4.24
C LEU A 357 10.32 -33.66 -5.51
N GLY A 358 9.41 -34.47 -6.06
CA GLY A 358 9.73 -35.38 -7.16
C GLY A 358 9.82 -34.77 -8.54
N SER A 359 10.79 -35.25 -9.33
CA SER A 359 11.19 -34.74 -10.65
C SER A 359 10.16 -34.97 -11.79
N GLN A 360 8.87 -35.06 -11.51
CA GLN A 360 7.84 -35.04 -12.56
C GLN A 360 7.38 -33.62 -12.89
N ASP A 361 7.59 -32.65 -12.00
CA ASP A 361 7.37 -31.21 -12.24
C ASP A 361 8.67 -30.41 -12.52
N ASP A 362 9.82 -31.09 -12.56
CA ASP A 362 11.15 -30.47 -12.70
C ASP A 362 11.47 -29.87 -14.08
N LYS A 363 10.51 -29.82 -15.00
CA LYS A 363 10.68 -29.02 -16.23
C LYS A 363 10.45 -27.52 -16.03
N ARG A 364 9.91 -27.07 -14.89
CA ARG A 364 9.62 -25.64 -14.64
C ARG A 364 10.69 -24.88 -13.82
N GLY A 365 11.75 -25.55 -13.35
CA GLY A 365 12.71 -24.95 -12.41
C GLY A 365 14.18 -24.89 -12.85
N VAL A 366 14.58 -25.58 -13.92
CA VAL A 366 15.97 -25.53 -14.40
C VAL A 366 16.20 -24.18 -15.07
N ARG A 367 17.01 -23.32 -14.44
CA ARG A 367 17.44 -22.04 -15.04
C ARG A 367 18.14 -22.36 -16.37
N PRO A 368 17.71 -21.78 -17.49
CA PRO A 368 18.40 -21.96 -18.76
C PRO A 368 19.80 -21.34 -18.69
N THR A 369 20.82 -22.20 -18.72
CA THR A 369 22.25 -21.80 -18.79
C THR A 369 22.69 -21.49 -20.23
N SER A 370 21.83 -21.74 -21.22
CA SER A 370 22.11 -21.50 -22.63
C SER A 370 21.12 -20.50 -23.26
N PRO A 371 21.54 -19.73 -24.28
CA PRO A 371 20.66 -18.83 -25.03
C PRO A 371 19.42 -19.52 -25.62
N SER A 372 19.54 -20.78 -26.07
CA SER A 372 18.40 -21.51 -26.65
C SER A 372 17.35 -21.85 -25.59
N ALA A 373 17.78 -22.31 -24.41
CA ALA A 373 16.88 -22.63 -23.32
C ALA A 373 16.25 -21.34 -22.72
N ALA A 374 16.96 -20.21 -22.79
CA ALA A 374 16.44 -18.91 -22.39
C ALA A 374 15.30 -18.45 -23.32
N SER A 375 15.46 -18.66 -24.63
CA SER A 375 14.43 -18.38 -25.64
C SER A 375 13.16 -19.21 -25.41
N ASP A 376 13.32 -20.49 -25.11
CA ASP A 376 12.20 -21.40 -24.84
C ASP A 376 11.47 -21.03 -23.55
N TRP A 377 12.21 -20.68 -22.49
CA TRP A 377 11.63 -20.17 -21.26
C TRP A 377 10.83 -18.88 -21.48
N MET A 378 11.36 -17.93 -22.27
CA MET A 378 10.65 -16.68 -22.57
C MET A 378 9.35 -16.89 -23.37
N LYS A 379 9.28 -17.93 -24.21
CA LYS A 379 8.06 -18.29 -24.93
C LYS A 379 7.00 -18.89 -23.99
N GLU A 380 7.41 -19.73 -23.06
CA GLU A 380 6.52 -20.37 -22.08
C GLU A 380 6.02 -19.36 -21.02
N GLU A 381 6.92 -18.55 -20.47
CA GLU A 381 6.65 -17.55 -19.41
C GLU A 381 6.50 -16.13 -19.97
N ASN A 382 5.71 -15.99 -21.03
CA ASN A 382 5.44 -14.69 -21.67
C ASN A 382 4.87 -13.67 -20.66
N LEU A 383 5.60 -12.55 -20.47
CA LEU A 383 5.27 -11.43 -19.59
C LEU A 383 4.14 -10.57 -20.16
N LEU A 384 2.89 -10.89 -19.78
CA LEU A 384 1.73 -10.12 -20.21
C LEU A 384 1.64 -8.74 -19.56
N GLY A 385 1.41 -7.71 -20.38
CA GLY A 385 1.12 -6.35 -19.92
C GLY A 385 2.31 -5.59 -19.35
N ARG A 386 3.54 -6.02 -19.71
CA ARG A 386 4.81 -5.48 -19.21
C ARG A 386 5.71 -4.95 -20.33
N ASP A 387 5.19 -4.85 -21.55
CA ASP A 387 5.96 -4.49 -22.75
C ASP A 387 6.60 -3.09 -22.64
N ALA A 388 5.86 -2.12 -22.09
CA ALA A 388 6.35 -0.77 -21.87
C ALA A 388 7.50 -0.72 -20.85
N GLU A 389 7.34 -1.41 -19.71
CA GLU A 389 8.36 -1.47 -18.65
C GLU A 389 9.65 -2.17 -19.14
N ILE A 390 9.52 -3.25 -19.92
CA ILE A 390 10.67 -3.92 -20.54
C ILE A 390 11.38 -2.97 -21.51
N SER A 391 10.62 -2.22 -22.31
CA SER A 391 11.18 -1.27 -23.27
C SER A 391 11.92 -0.13 -22.58
N GLU A 392 11.36 0.40 -21.48
CA GLU A 392 11.99 1.43 -20.66
C GLU A 392 13.28 0.91 -20.00
N LEU A 393 13.25 -0.27 -19.37
CA LEU A 393 14.45 -0.90 -18.79
C LEU A 393 15.56 -1.12 -19.83
N ARG A 394 15.21 -1.50 -21.07
CA ARG A 394 16.17 -1.64 -22.18
C ARG A 394 16.77 -0.29 -22.57
N GLN A 395 15.98 0.79 -22.53
CA GLN A 395 16.46 2.13 -22.79
C GLN A 395 17.48 2.58 -21.73
N TYR A 396 17.20 2.30 -20.45
CA TYR A 396 18.14 2.59 -19.36
C TYR A 396 19.51 1.94 -19.55
N ILE A 397 19.57 0.70 -20.03
CA ILE A 397 20.85 -0.02 -20.24
C ILE A 397 21.62 0.49 -21.48
N THR A 398 20.93 1.14 -22.43
CA THR A 398 21.56 1.57 -23.70
C THR A 398 22.11 3.00 -23.66
N HIS A 399 21.56 3.87 -22.83
CA HIS A 399 21.86 5.32 -22.86
C HIS A 399 22.96 5.77 -21.89
N THR A 400 23.35 4.95 -20.92
CA THR A 400 24.31 5.32 -19.87
C THR A 400 25.64 4.60 -20.05
N LYS A 401 26.65 5.35 -20.49
CA LYS A 401 28.02 4.84 -20.69
C LYS A 401 28.76 4.51 -19.37
N SER A 402 28.16 4.79 -18.21
CA SER A 402 28.73 4.70 -16.86
C SER A 402 27.93 3.85 -15.85
N LEU A 403 26.90 3.10 -16.28
CA LEU A 403 25.96 2.46 -15.35
C LEU A 403 26.55 1.22 -14.66
N GLN A 404 27.02 1.36 -13.41
CA GLN A 404 27.49 0.24 -12.58
C GLN A 404 26.37 -0.45 -11.79
N VAL A 405 25.38 0.29 -11.29
CA VAL A 405 24.31 -0.24 -10.42
C VAL A 405 22.93 0.30 -10.82
N MET A 406 22.02 -0.63 -11.12
CA MET A 406 20.59 -0.40 -11.31
C MET A 406 19.81 -1.00 -10.16
N THR A 407 18.75 -0.34 -9.71
CA THR A 407 17.85 -0.85 -8.67
C THR A 407 16.44 -1.01 -9.21
N VAL A 408 15.82 -2.15 -8.93
CA VAL A 408 14.45 -2.46 -9.30
C VAL A 408 13.65 -2.69 -8.03
N TRP A 409 12.67 -1.84 -7.77
CA TRP A 409 11.91 -1.86 -6.52
C TRP A 409 10.41 -1.81 -6.75
N GLY A 410 9.64 -2.09 -5.70
CA GLY A 410 8.19 -2.18 -5.73
C GLY A 410 7.67 -3.25 -4.79
N ILE A 411 6.37 -3.28 -4.54
CA ILE A 411 5.76 -4.13 -3.50
C ILE A 411 6.00 -5.64 -3.71
N ALA A 412 5.86 -6.42 -2.64
CA ALA A 412 6.02 -7.87 -2.70
C ALA A 412 5.00 -8.50 -3.66
N GLY A 413 5.46 -9.50 -4.44
CA GLY A 413 4.57 -10.20 -5.38
C GLY A 413 4.21 -9.45 -6.68
N VAL A 414 4.68 -8.21 -6.86
CA VAL A 414 4.38 -7.37 -8.04
C VAL A 414 5.00 -7.87 -9.36
N GLY A 415 6.00 -8.76 -9.28
CA GLY A 415 6.65 -9.36 -10.45
C GLY A 415 8.04 -8.83 -10.79
N LYS A 416 8.72 -8.11 -9.88
CA LYS A 416 10.09 -7.59 -10.08
C LYS A 416 11.06 -8.64 -10.62
N SER A 417 11.19 -9.77 -9.93
CA SER A 417 12.10 -10.86 -10.33
C SER A 417 11.74 -11.45 -11.69
N ALA A 418 10.45 -11.53 -12.03
CA ALA A 418 10.03 -12.00 -13.35
C ALA A 418 10.41 -11.01 -14.46
N LEU A 419 10.22 -9.72 -14.22
CA LEU A 419 10.59 -8.64 -15.14
C LEU A 419 12.11 -8.60 -15.37
N VAL A 420 12.91 -8.61 -14.30
CA VAL A 420 14.38 -8.62 -14.39
C VAL A 420 14.88 -9.90 -15.03
N ARG A 421 14.24 -11.04 -14.77
CA ARG A 421 14.62 -12.32 -15.40
C ARG A 421 14.43 -12.32 -16.91
N HIS A 422 13.34 -11.73 -17.40
CA HIS A 422 13.15 -11.58 -18.84
C HIS A 422 14.19 -10.63 -19.46
N LEU A 423 14.56 -9.56 -18.76
CA LEU A 423 15.64 -8.67 -19.18
C LEU A 423 17.00 -9.40 -19.19
N TYR A 424 17.30 -10.15 -18.14
CA TYR A 424 18.51 -10.93 -17.98
C TYR A 424 18.69 -11.92 -19.13
N TYR A 425 17.64 -12.67 -19.48
CA TYR A 425 17.68 -13.60 -20.61
C TYR A 425 17.76 -12.91 -21.97
N THR A 426 17.12 -11.76 -22.15
CA THR A 426 17.32 -10.94 -23.37
C THR A 426 18.80 -10.54 -23.52
N LEU A 427 19.45 -10.14 -22.43
CA LEU A 427 20.86 -9.73 -22.45
C LEU A 427 21.83 -10.91 -22.62
N LEU A 428 21.45 -12.09 -22.11
CA LEU A 428 22.17 -13.35 -22.31
C LEU A 428 22.20 -13.73 -23.79
N GLU A 429 21.08 -13.64 -24.50
CA GLU A 429 21.02 -13.87 -25.96
C GLU A 429 21.88 -12.87 -26.75
N GLY A 430 21.87 -11.60 -26.33
CA GLY A 430 22.62 -10.52 -26.99
C GLY A 430 24.14 -10.58 -26.79
N LYS A 431 24.66 -11.53 -25.99
CA LYS A 431 26.10 -11.70 -25.65
C LYS A 431 26.80 -10.39 -25.25
N LYS A 432 26.10 -9.51 -24.53
CA LYS A 432 26.64 -8.21 -24.11
C LYS A 432 27.63 -8.30 -22.96
N PHE A 433 27.58 -9.36 -22.14
CA PHE A 433 28.42 -9.59 -20.97
C PHE A 433 29.17 -10.92 -21.09
N ASP A 434 30.31 -11.00 -20.41
CA ASP A 434 31.20 -12.17 -20.45
C ASP A 434 30.79 -13.22 -19.42
N LYS A 435 30.22 -12.76 -18.30
CA LYS A 435 29.71 -13.59 -17.19
C LYS A 435 28.34 -13.11 -16.72
N PHE A 436 27.54 -14.05 -16.26
CA PHE A 436 26.16 -13.84 -15.83
C PHE A 436 25.98 -14.53 -14.47
N GLY A 437 25.45 -13.81 -13.48
CA GLY A 437 25.21 -14.35 -12.15
C GLY A 437 23.92 -13.81 -11.55
N TRP A 438 23.13 -14.68 -10.94
CA TRP A 438 21.91 -14.36 -10.22
C TRP A 438 21.92 -15.04 -8.86
N VAL A 439 21.88 -14.23 -7.80
CA VAL A 439 21.83 -14.69 -6.42
C VAL A 439 20.59 -14.16 -5.69
N ASP A 440 19.91 -15.05 -4.97
CA ASP A 440 18.84 -14.68 -4.05
C ASP A 440 19.46 -14.47 -2.65
N VAL A 441 19.15 -13.36 -2.00
CA VAL A 441 19.74 -12.98 -0.70
C VAL A 441 19.15 -13.85 0.41
N SER A 442 20.01 -14.63 1.08
CA SER A 442 19.64 -15.43 2.24
C SER A 442 19.44 -14.55 3.49
N HIS A 443 18.49 -14.95 4.35
CA HIS A 443 18.21 -14.27 5.61
C HIS A 443 18.25 -15.31 6.74
N PRO A 444 19.06 -15.11 7.80
CA PRO A 444 19.90 -13.94 8.07
C PRO A 444 21.07 -13.77 7.08
N PHE A 445 21.39 -12.51 6.73
CA PHE A 445 22.37 -12.17 5.71
C PHE A 445 23.80 -12.55 6.10
N LYS A 446 24.49 -13.22 5.17
CA LYS A 446 25.92 -13.58 5.28
C LYS A 446 26.62 -13.39 3.94
N LEU A 447 27.53 -12.43 3.89
CA LEU A 447 28.27 -12.10 2.66
C LEU A 447 29.04 -13.30 2.05
N PRO A 448 29.69 -14.20 2.83
CA PRO A 448 30.33 -15.39 2.26
C PRO A 448 29.37 -16.33 1.52
N ASP A 449 28.13 -16.45 2.00
CA ASP A 449 27.12 -17.34 1.41
C ASP A 449 26.58 -16.75 0.10
N LEU A 450 26.41 -15.43 0.05
CA LEU A 450 26.08 -14.70 -1.17
C LEU A 450 27.19 -14.86 -2.23
N CYS A 451 28.45 -14.66 -1.83
CA CYS A 451 29.61 -14.83 -2.73
C CYS A 451 29.69 -16.26 -3.27
N ARG A 452 29.50 -17.27 -2.40
CA ARG A 452 29.49 -18.68 -2.81
C ARG A 452 28.41 -18.97 -3.83
N SER A 453 27.19 -18.48 -3.58
CA SER A 453 26.04 -18.69 -4.46
C SER A 453 26.24 -18.02 -5.82
N LEU A 454 26.81 -16.82 -5.82
CA LEU A 454 27.10 -16.08 -7.05
C LEU A 454 28.21 -16.76 -7.89
N LEU A 455 29.28 -17.25 -7.25
CA LEU A 455 30.35 -17.97 -7.94
C LEU A 455 29.85 -19.28 -8.57
N LEU A 456 28.97 -20.00 -7.88
CA LEU A 456 28.33 -21.21 -8.40
C LEU A 456 27.46 -20.91 -9.63
N ASP A 457 26.68 -19.82 -9.62
CA ASP A 457 25.82 -19.43 -10.76
C ASP A 457 26.64 -18.96 -11.97
N MET A 458 27.87 -18.45 -11.76
CA MET A 458 28.83 -18.09 -12.82
C MET A 458 29.67 -19.27 -13.37
N ASP A 459 29.29 -20.52 -13.01
CA ASP A 459 29.99 -21.78 -13.32
C ASP A 459 31.44 -21.85 -12.80
N VAL A 460 31.76 -21.15 -11.70
CA VAL A 460 33.08 -21.18 -11.07
C VAL A 460 33.07 -22.21 -9.93
N HIS A 461 33.68 -23.38 -10.17
CA HIS A 461 33.77 -24.44 -9.17
C HIS A 461 34.84 -24.10 -8.12
N PRO A 462 34.49 -23.92 -6.83
CA PRO A 462 35.45 -23.43 -5.85
C PRO A 462 36.30 -24.58 -5.30
N ARG A 463 37.62 -24.47 -5.41
CA ARG A 463 38.55 -25.22 -4.54
C ARG A 463 38.81 -24.48 -3.22
N ASP A 464 38.63 -23.15 -3.19
CA ASP A 464 38.68 -22.28 -2.00
C ASP A 464 37.71 -21.09 -2.18
N VAL A 465 36.55 -21.09 -1.51
CA VAL A 465 35.57 -19.97 -1.58
C VAL A 465 36.10 -18.80 -0.74
N SER A 466 36.54 -17.71 -1.39
CA SER A 466 36.91 -16.46 -0.69
C SER A 466 36.19 -15.25 -1.29
N ILE A 467 35.84 -14.28 -0.44
CA ILE A 467 35.22 -13.00 -0.83
C ILE A 467 36.12 -12.27 -1.85
N THR A 468 37.43 -12.36 -1.67
CA THR A 468 38.46 -11.77 -2.54
C THR A 468 38.42 -12.33 -3.96
N GLN A 469 38.20 -13.63 -4.16
CA GLN A 469 38.03 -14.21 -5.50
C GLN A 469 36.78 -13.67 -6.21
N CYS A 470 35.68 -13.48 -5.47
CA CYS A 470 34.45 -12.92 -6.04
C CYS A 470 34.71 -11.51 -6.55
N GLY A 471 35.33 -10.64 -5.72
CA GLY A 471 35.71 -9.29 -6.13
C GLY A 471 36.70 -9.24 -7.29
N GLN A 472 37.65 -10.18 -7.37
CA GLN A 472 38.61 -10.24 -8.48
C GLN A 472 37.97 -10.65 -9.82
N LEU A 473 37.06 -11.63 -9.80
CA LEU A 473 36.30 -12.04 -10.98
C LEU A 473 35.50 -10.89 -11.62
N LEU A 474 34.93 -10.02 -10.78
CA LEU A 474 34.19 -8.83 -11.21
C LEU A 474 35.08 -7.71 -11.77
N LYS A 475 36.36 -7.69 -11.41
CA LYS A 475 37.36 -6.78 -11.98
C LYS A 475 37.85 -7.25 -13.35
N GLU A 476 38.00 -8.56 -13.53
CA GLU A 476 38.59 -9.16 -14.73
C GLU A 476 37.59 -9.38 -15.88
N ASN A 477 36.29 -9.45 -15.58
CA ASN A 477 35.25 -9.75 -16.57
C ASN A 477 34.14 -8.70 -16.58
N ARG A 478 33.46 -8.51 -17.72
CA ARG A 478 32.21 -7.75 -17.76
C ARG A 478 31.08 -8.64 -17.32
N CYS A 479 30.59 -8.43 -16.10
CA CYS A 479 29.57 -9.26 -15.48
C CYS A 479 28.20 -8.58 -15.51
N LEU A 480 27.14 -9.37 -15.71
CA LEU A 480 25.78 -9.00 -15.34
C LEU A 480 25.40 -9.76 -14.06
N ILE A 481 25.25 -9.04 -12.95
CA ILE A 481 24.89 -9.61 -11.66
C ILE A 481 23.47 -9.18 -11.28
N VAL A 482 22.65 -10.12 -10.84
CA VAL A 482 21.35 -9.85 -10.21
C VAL A 482 21.41 -10.26 -8.74
N ILE A 483 21.10 -9.33 -7.85
CA ILE A 483 20.98 -9.57 -6.40
C ILE A 483 19.50 -9.41 -6.05
N ASP A 484 18.81 -10.54 -5.82
CA ASP A 484 17.37 -10.54 -5.58
C ASP A 484 17.03 -10.68 -4.10
N GLY A 485 16.24 -9.74 -3.57
CA GLY A 485 15.63 -9.85 -2.25
C GLY A 485 16.38 -9.12 -1.13
N LEU A 486 17.14 -8.07 -1.43
CA LEU A 486 17.84 -7.26 -0.41
C LEU A 486 16.86 -6.56 0.54
N GLN A 487 17.09 -6.65 1.85
CA GLN A 487 16.16 -6.19 2.90
C GLN A 487 16.66 -5.06 3.79
N TYR A 488 17.97 -4.80 3.86
CA TYR A 488 18.50 -3.70 4.69
C TYR A 488 19.63 -2.94 4.00
N GLU A 489 19.74 -1.63 4.28
CA GLU A 489 20.81 -0.76 3.76
C GLU A 489 22.21 -1.28 4.13
N LYS A 490 22.36 -1.80 5.36
CA LYS A 490 23.61 -2.39 5.85
C LYS A 490 24.07 -3.61 5.04
N GLU A 491 23.13 -4.37 4.46
CA GLU A 491 23.49 -5.51 3.60
C GLU A 491 24.14 -5.01 2.31
N TRP A 492 23.63 -3.90 1.75
CA TRP A 492 24.24 -3.26 0.60
C TRP A 492 25.61 -2.68 0.92
N ASP A 493 25.78 -2.04 2.08
CA ASP A 493 27.08 -1.46 2.48
C ASP A 493 28.16 -2.55 2.48
N LEU A 494 27.86 -3.72 3.07
CA LEU A 494 28.76 -4.88 3.07
C LEU A 494 29.06 -5.39 1.65
N ILE A 495 28.06 -5.45 0.77
CA ILE A 495 28.26 -5.85 -0.62
C ILE A 495 29.10 -4.81 -1.35
N LYS A 496 28.80 -3.53 -1.20
CA LYS A 496 29.46 -2.42 -1.90
C LYS A 496 30.93 -2.32 -1.52
N ASP A 497 31.27 -2.38 -0.24
CA ASP A 497 32.65 -2.24 0.23
C ASP A 497 33.56 -3.34 -0.38
N ASP A 498 33.05 -4.56 -0.52
CA ASP A 498 33.80 -5.70 -1.07
C ASP A 498 33.70 -5.83 -2.62
N PHE A 499 32.55 -5.49 -3.22
CA PHE A 499 32.28 -5.68 -4.66
C PHE A 499 32.59 -4.45 -5.53
N LEU A 500 32.52 -3.23 -4.98
CA LEU A 500 32.65 -1.98 -5.75
C LEU A 500 33.99 -1.26 -5.52
N SER A 501 34.99 -1.93 -4.93
CA SER A 501 36.41 -1.52 -5.00
C SER A 501 37.03 -1.67 -6.42
N VAL A 502 36.18 -1.65 -7.45
CA VAL A 502 36.49 -1.88 -8.86
C VAL A 502 36.74 -0.52 -9.53
N PRO A 503 37.76 -0.35 -10.37
CA PRO A 503 38.02 0.92 -11.06
C PRO A 503 36.81 1.40 -11.88
N GLU A 504 36.62 2.72 -11.98
CA GLU A 504 35.57 3.39 -12.79
C GLU A 504 35.54 2.95 -14.27
N SER A 505 36.58 2.24 -14.75
CA SER A 505 36.67 1.69 -16.10
C SER A 505 35.92 0.36 -16.33
N SER A 506 35.34 -0.27 -15.30
CA SER A 506 34.61 -1.54 -15.45
C SER A 506 33.23 -1.34 -16.11
N LYS A 507 32.89 -2.21 -17.06
CA LYS A 507 31.61 -2.22 -17.80
C LYS A 507 30.60 -3.24 -17.23
N SER A 508 30.81 -3.71 -16.00
CA SER A 508 29.91 -4.64 -15.31
C SER A 508 28.65 -3.93 -14.82
N LEU A 509 27.52 -4.64 -14.84
CA LEU A 509 26.21 -4.15 -14.41
C LEU A 509 25.68 -4.99 -13.25
N ILE A 510 25.37 -4.34 -12.13
CA ILE A 510 24.68 -4.96 -10.99
C ILE A 510 23.23 -4.49 -10.98
N ILE A 511 22.28 -5.42 -10.95
CA ILE A 511 20.85 -5.16 -10.78
C ILE A 511 20.45 -5.63 -9.38
N VAL A 512 20.02 -4.70 -8.53
CA VAL A 512 19.53 -5.01 -7.17
C VAL A 512 18.02 -4.99 -7.18
N ILE A 513 17.39 -6.08 -6.72
CA ILE A 513 15.94 -6.18 -6.56
C ILE A 513 15.59 -6.09 -5.07
N THR A 514 14.72 -5.15 -4.72
CA THR A 514 14.26 -4.95 -3.33
C THR A 514 12.78 -4.59 -3.28
N THR A 515 12.14 -4.69 -2.12
CA THR A 515 10.79 -4.15 -1.92
C THR A 515 10.75 -2.71 -1.41
N GLU A 516 11.84 -2.22 -0.83
CA GLU A 516 11.84 -0.90 -0.18
C GLU A 516 12.51 0.15 -1.06
N GLU A 517 11.84 1.29 -1.23
CA GLU A 517 12.39 2.42 -1.97
C GLU A 517 13.64 3.00 -1.29
N SER A 518 13.69 3.02 0.05
CA SER A 518 14.86 3.51 0.81
C SER A 518 16.13 2.74 0.44
N ILE A 519 16.04 1.41 0.43
CA ILE A 519 17.14 0.52 0.04
C ILE A 519 17.53 0.76 -1.41
N ALA A 520 16.55 0.84 -2.31
CA ALA A 520 16.81 1.09 -3.73
C ALA A 520 17.55 2.42 -3.96
N ARG A 521 17.16 3.47 -3.23
CA ARG A 521 17.80 4.80 -3.28
C ARG A 521 19.20 4.79 -2.66
N HIS A 522 19.39 4.03 -1.59
CA HIS A 522 20.70 3.83 -0.95
C HIS A 522 21.68 3.10 -1.89
N CYS A 523 21.16 2.12 -2.65
CA CYS A 523 21.95 1.37 -3.63
C CYS A 523 22.33 2.19 -4.86
N SER A 524 21.40 2.98 -5.41
CA SER A 524 21.61 3.81 -6.60
C SER A 524 20.64 5.00 -6.61
N GLN A 525 21.17 6.23 -6.69
CA GLN A 525 20.34 7.45 -6.70
C GLN A 525 19.82 7.82 -8.09
N GLU A 526 20.54 7.44 -9.15
CA GLU A 526 20.23 7.86 -10.52
C GLU A 526 19.48 6.80 -11.34
N HIS A 527 19.61 5.52 -10.98
CA HIS A 527 19.14 4.39 -11.81
C HIS A 527 18.15 3.50 -11.06
N MET A 528 17.02 4.10 -10.65
CA MET A 528 15.94 3.41 -9.93
C MET A 528 14.75 3.14 -10.85
N PHE A 529 14.31 1.89 -10.91
CA PHE A 529 13.12 1.48 -11.66
C PHE A 529 12.03 0.96 -10.71
N HIS A 530 10.87 1.61 -10.71
CA HIS A 530 9.73 1.22 -9.88
C HIS A 530 8.75 0.33 -10.66
N VAL A 531 8.61 -0.92 -10.23
CA VAL A 531 7.66 -1.89 -10.81
C VAL A 531 6.29 -1.73 -10.13
N LYS A 532 5.29 -1.36 -10.91
CA LYS A 532 3.91 -1.14 -10.44
C LYS A 532 3.07 -2.41 -10.58
N GLY A 533 1.93 -2.47 -9.91
CA GLY A 533 0.92 -3.53 -10.14
C GLY A 533 0.46 -3.58 -11.60
N LEU A 534 0.01 -4.74 -12.07
CA LEU A 534 -0.57 -4.87 -13.40
C LEU A 534 -1.82 -3.99 -13.52
N GLU A 535 -1.99 -3.38 -14.69
CA GLU A 535 -3.24 -2.71 -15.05
C GLU A 535 -4.40 -3.71 -15.05
N THR A 536 -5.62 -3.23 -14.78
CA THR A 536 -6.80 -4.11 -14.64
C THR A 536 -6.99 -5.04 -15.84
N ASP A 537 -6.83 -4.52 -17.06
CA ASP A 537 -7.00 -5.31 -18.28
C ASP A 537 -5.87 -6.35 -18.45
N ALA A 538 -4.64 -5.99 -18.10
CA ALA A 538 -3.50 -6.91 -18.11
C ALA A 538 -3.62 -7.99 -17.03
N ALA A 539 -4.08 -7.62 -15.83
CA ALA A 539 -4.36 -8.54 -14.74
C ALA A 539 -5.47 -9.53 -15.13
N PHE A 540 -6.54 -9.05 -15.77
CA PHE A 540 -7.61 -9.90 -16.28
C PHE A 540 -7.10 -10.85 -17.37
N LYS A 541 -6.36 -10.35 -18.36
CA LYS A 541 -5.73 -11.18 -19.40
C LYS A 541 -4.80 -12.24 -18.82
N LEU A 542 -3.97 -11.88 -17.83
CA LEU A 542 -3.08 -12.82 -17.15
C LEU A 542 -3.87 -13.91 -16.42
N PHE A 543 -4.89 -13.50 -15.66
CA PHE A 543 -5.75 -14.42 -14.93
C PHE A 543 -6.42 -15.40 -15.89
N ILE A 544 -7.12 -14.91 -16.92
CA ILE A 544 -7.77 -15.75 -17.92
C ILE A 544 -6.76 -16.68 -18.61
N LYS A 545 -5.61 -16.18 -19.06
CA LYS A 545 -4.57 -17.02 -19.69
C LYS A 545 -4.16 -18.16 -18.76
N LYS A 546 -3.85 -17.89 -17.50
CA LYS A 546 -3.38 -18.94 -16.56
C LYS A 546 -4.44 -19.99 -16.28
N VAL A 547 -5.73 -19.62 -16.32
CA VAL A 547 -6.80 -20.60 -16.18
C VAL A 547 -7.08 -21.37 -17.48
N SER A 548 -7.03 -20.71 -18.64
CA SER A 548 -7.37 -21.31 -19.94
C SER A 548 -6.33 -22.33 -20.43
N VAL A 549 -5.07 -22.24 -20.01
CA VAL A 549 -3.98 -23.16 -20.40
C VAL A 549 -4.29 -24.62 -20.06
N GLU A 550 -5.25 -24.91 -19.15
CA GLU A 550 -5.67 -26.28 -18.82
C GLU A 550 -6.99 -26.76 -19.47
N ASN A 551 -7.60 -26.01 -20.40
CA ASN A 551 -8.82 -26.40 -21.16
C ASN A 551 -10.07 -26.75 -20.31
N LYS A 552 -10.23 -26.18 -19.10
CA LYS A 552 -11.33 -26.54 -18.17
C LYS A 552 -12.48 -25.51 -18.03
N ILE A 553 -12.44 -24.37 -18.72
CA ILE A 553 -13.44 -23.28 -18.55
C ILE A 553 -14.38 -23.17 -19.76
N PRO A 554 -15.65 -22.79 -19.58
CA PRO A 554 -16.51 -22.34 -20.68
C PRO A 554 -15.92 -21.18 -21.50
N PRO A 555 -16.19 -21.12 -22.82
CA PRO A 555 -15.67 -20.09 -23.73
C PRO A 555 -16.25 -18.67 -23.50
N SER A 556 -17.31 -18.55 -22.70
CA SER A 556 -17.97 -17.28 -22.39
C SER A 556 -18.54 -17.31 -20.97
N PHE A 557 -18.39 -16.22 -20.24
CA PHE A 557 -19.00 -16.01 -18.92
C PHE A 557 -20.32 -15.26 -19.07
N SER A 558 -21.32 -15.58 -18.24
CA SER A 558 -22.49 -14.72 -18.07
C SER A 558 -22.10 -13.36 -17.47
N GLY A 559 -22.98 -12.36 -17.59
CA GLY A 559 -22.71 -11.01 -17.06
C GLY A 559 -22.42 -10.99 -15.56
N GLN A 560 -23.06 -11.86 -14.79
CA GLN A 560 -22.86 -11.96 -13.33
C GLN A 560 -21.54 -12.65 -12.97
N GLU A 561 -21.20 -13.76 -13.63
CA GLU A 561 -19.92 -14.45 -13.44
C GLU A 561 -18.74 -13.53 -13.80
N ALA A 562 -18.86 -12.77 -14.88
CA ALA A 562 -17.86 -11.78 -15.27
C ALA A 562 -17.69 -10.68 -14.21
N ALA A 563 -18.79 -10.22 -13.59
CA ALA A 563 -18.74 -9.22 -12.53
C ALA A 563 -18.06 -9.78 -11.25
N GLU A 564 -18.37 -11.01 -10.86
CA GLU A 564 -17.74 -11.68 -9.71
C GLU A 564 -16.24 -11.90 -9.91
N LEU A 565 -15.84 -12.39 -11.10
CA LEU A 565 -14.44 -12.56 -11.45
C LEU A 565 -13.70 -11.22 -11.47
N ARG A 566 -14.34 -10.18 -12.00
CA ARG A 566 -13.78 -8.83 -11.99
C ARG A 566 -13.57 -8.35 -10.55
N GLU A 567 -14.52 -8.54 -9.65
CA GLU A 567 -14.35 -8.19 -8.24
C GLU A 567 -13.15 -8.93 -7.62
N LEU A 568 -13.07 -10.25 -7.80
CA LEU A 568 -11.97 -11.07 -7.28
C LEU A 568 -10.60 -10.61 -7.78
N ILE A 569 -10.47 -10.31 -9.07
CA ILE A 569 -9.24 -9.81 -9.69
C ILE A 569 -8.87 -8.43 -9.12
N LEU A 570 -9.85 -7.56 -8.89
CA LEU A 570 -9.63 -6.26 -8.26
C LEU A 570 -9.15 -6.40 -6.80
N LYS A 571 -9.57 -7.43 -6.05
CA LYS A 571 -9.02 -7.74 -4.71
C LYS A 571 -7.54 -8.12 -4.75
N CYS A 572 -7.06 -8.64 -5.88
CA CYS A 572 -5.67 -9.02 -6.04
C CYS A 572 -4.72 -7.83 -6.23
N GLY A 573 -5.24 -6.59 -6.40
CA GLY A 573 -4.40 -5.38 -6.52
C GLY A 573 -3.47 -5.39 -7.73
N GLY A 574 -3.77 -6.18 -8.77
CA GLY A 574 -2.87 -6.36 -9.91
C GLY A 574 -1.55 -7.06 -9.56
N LEU A 575 -1.48 -7.79 -8.43
CA LEU A 575 -0.30 -8.56 -8.02
C LEU A 575 -0.23 -9.90 -8.76
N PRO A 576 0.72 -10.10 -9.70
CA PRO A 576 0.81 -11.35 -10.47
C PRO A 576 0.94 -12.58 -9.58
N LYS A 577 1.68 -12.50 -8.47
CA LYS A 577 1.87 -13.64 -7.56
C LYS A 577 0.55 -14.14 -6.97
N ILE A 578 -0.38 -13.24 -6.65
CA ILE A 578 -1.71 -13.58 -6.11
C ILE A 578 -2.62 -14.10 -7.23
N LEU A 579 -2.64 -13.40 -8.37
CA LEU A 579 -3.43 -13.80 -9.53
C LEU A 579 -3.08 -15.23 -9.97
N VAL A 580 -1.78 -15.53 -10.07
CA VAL A 580 -1.28 -16.86 -10.45
C VAL A 580 -1.67 -17.90 -9.39
N ALA A 581 -1.50 -17.59 -8.10
CA ALA A 581 -1.86 -18.53 -7.03
C ALA A 581 -3.37 -18.86 -7.01
N ILE A 582 -4.24 -17.86 -7.13
CA ILE A 582 -5.69 -18.07 -7.19
C ILE A 582 -6.06 -18.82 -8.47
N SER A 583 -5.50 -18.44 -9.62
CA SER A 583 -5.74 -19.15 -10.88
C SER A 583 -5.34 -20.63 -10.79
N GLY A 584 -4.20 -20.93 -10.15
CA GLY A 584 -3.71 -22.29 -9.96
C GLY A 584 -4.56 -23.13 -9.02
N LEU A 585 -5.17 -22.53 -7.97
CA LEU A 585 -6.15 -23.24 -7.15
C LEU A 585 -7.42 -23.55 -7.95
N LEU A 586 -7.89 -22.56 -8.71
CA LEU A 586 -9.13 -22.73 -9.42
C LEU A 586 -8.97 -23.74 -10.58
N THR A 587 -7.80 -23.86 -11.25
CA THR A 587 -7.58 -24.87 -12.30
C THR A 587 -7.68 -26.31 -11.79
N THR A 588 -7.53 -26.53 -10.47
CA THR A 588 -7.78 -27.84 -9.87
C THR A 588 -9.27 -28.16 -9.69
N LYS A 589 -10.18 -27.21 -9.98
CA LYS A 589 -11.63 -27.36 -9.80
C LYS A 589 -12.31 -27.76 -11.11
N THR A 590 -13.50 -28.35 -10.99
CA THR A 590 -14.34 -28.71 -12.12
C THR A 590 -15.16 -27.50 -12.58
N ALA A 591 -15.64 -27.50 -13.83
CA ALA A 591 -16.49 -26.43 -14.35
C ALA A 591 -17.72 -26.14 -13.45
N ALA A 592 -18.28 -27.17 -12.80
CA ALA A 592 -19.43 -27.03 -11.90
C ALA A 592 -19.11 -26.37 -10.55
N THR A 593 -17.89 -26.54 -10.03
CA THR A 593 -17.47 -26.03 -8.70
C THR A 593 -16.56 -24.79 -8.79
N TRP A 594 -16.16 -24.44 -10.01
CA TRP A 594 -15.28 -23.32 -10.32
C TRP A 594 -15.83 -22.01 -9.77
N MET A 595 -17.05 -21.64 -10.17
CA MET A 595 -17.66 -20.37 -9.76
C MET A 595 -17.95 -20.36 -8.28
N GLU A 596 -18.47 -21.45 -7.70
CA GLU A 596 -18.68 -21.54 -6.25
C GLU A 596 -17.38 -21.31 -5.46
N THR A 597 -16.27 -21.88 -5.92
CA THR A 597 -14.95 -21.65 -5.32
C THR A 597 -14.51 -20.20 -5.48
N ALA A 598 -14.70 -19.61 -6.66
CA ALA A 598 -14.38 -18.21 -6.93
C ALA A 598 -15.20 -17.27 -6.04
N SER A 599 -16.51 -17.48 -5.91
CA SER A 599 -17.40 -16.70 -5.02
C SER A 599 -17.01 -16.89 -3.55
N SER A 600 -16.70 -18.11 -3.11
CA SER A 600 -16.22 -18.39 -1.75
C SER A 600 -14.91 -17.65 -1.43
N ILE A 601 -13.96 -17.66 -2.36
CA ILE A 601 -12.72 -16.87 -2.24
C ILE A 601 -13.06 -15.40 -2.22
N ASN A 602 -13.96 -14.93 -3.08
CA ASN A 602 -14.34 -13.53 -3.12
C ASN A 602 -14.94 -13.07 -1.77
N ASP A 603 -15.82 -13.86 -1.15
CA ASP A 603 -16.46 -13.53 0.12
C ASP A 603 -15.50 -13.51 1.32
N LYS A 604 -14.61 -14.50 1.39
CA LYS A 604 -13.66 -14.69 2.50
C LYS A 604 -12.21 -14.61 2.05
N PHE A 605 -11.89 -13.60 1.24
CA PHE A 605 -10.64 -13.47 0.52
C PHE A 605 -9.40 -13.69 1.38
N MET A 606 -9.16 -12.83 2.37
CA MET A 606 -7.96 -12.95 3.22
C MET A 606 -7.94 -14.24 4.05
N TYR A 607 -9.11 -14.71 4.51
CA TYR A 607 -9.20 -15.96 5.25
C TYR A 607 -8.73 -17.15 4.40
N HIS A 608 -9.18 -17.25 3.14
CA HIS A 608 -8.74 -18.31 2.25
C HIS A 608 -7.25 -18.21 1.96
N LEU A 609 -6.76 -17.01 1.64
CA LEU A 609 -5.35 -16.76 1.35
C LEU A 609 -4.41 -17.13 2.50
N GLU A 610 -4.85 -16.98 3.75
CA GLU A 610 -4.03 -17.26 4.94
C GLU A 610 -4.17 -18.71 5.47
N THR A 611 -5.31 -19.38 5.21
CA THR A 611 -5.59 -20.71 5.80
C THR A 611 -5.52 -21.88 4.83
N ASN A 612 -5.65 -21.64 3.53
CA ASN A 612 -5.62 -22.71 2.54
C ASN A 612 -4.16 -23.07 2.17
N PRO A 613 -3.74 -24.34 2.31
CA PRO A 613 -2.38 -24.79 1.98
C PRO A 613 -1.94 -24.49 0.54
N ALA A 614 -2.88 -24.37 -0.40
CA ALA A 614 -2.59 -23.98 -1.78
C ALA A 614 -1.91 -22.60 -1.90
N PHE A 615 -2.02 -21.77 -0.86
CA PHE A 615 -1.44 -20.43 -0.82
C PHE A 615 -0.23 -20.32 0.10
N ALA A 616 0.36 -21.43 0.57
CA ALA A 616 1.54 -21.42 1.45
C ALA A 616 2.70 -20.59 0.89
N GLY A 617 2.88 -20.55 -0.44
CA GLY A 617 3.89 -19.72 -1.11
C GLY A 617 3.68 -18.19 -1.00
N LEU A 618 2.56 -17.74 -0.43
CA LEU A 618 2.25 -16.34 -0.13
C LEU A 618 2.68 -15.93 1.29
N GLN A 619 3.10 -16.86 2.16
CA GLN A 619 3.39 -16.55 3.56
C GLN A 619 4.40 -15.41 3.73
N GLY A 620 5.55 -15.47 3.04
CA GLY A 620 6.55 -14.40 3.11
C GLY A 620 6.06 -13.03 2.62
N MET A 621 5.00 -12.99 1.78
CA MET A 621 4.36 -11.73 1.39
C MET A 621 3.49 -11.19 2.54
N PHE A 622 2.74 -12.06 3.25
CA PHE A 622 1.95 -11.65 4.42
C PHE A 622 2.85 -11.21 5.57
N ASP A 623 3.94 -11.93 5.82
CA ASP A 623 4.93 -11.58 6.85
C ASP A 623 5.52 -10.19 6.59
N ARG A 624 5.82 -9.87 5.32
CA ARG A 624 6.32 -8.56 4.92
C ARG A 624 5.28 -7.46 5.06
N MET A 625 4.01 -7.71 4.72
CA MET A 625 2.95 -6.73 4.97
C MET A 625 2.76 -6.50 6.46
N GLN A 626 2.82 -7.56 7.25
CA GLN A 626 2.71 -7.47 8.70
C GLN A 626 3.87 -6.69 9.32
N SER A 627 5.11 -6.93 8.86
CA SER A 627 6.27 -6.15 9.29
C SER A 627 6.11 -4.68 8.90
N THR A 628 5.73 -4.40 7.66
CA THR A 628 5.48 -3.03 7.17
C THR A 628 4.48 -2.28 8.07
N LEU A 629 3.36 -2.91 8.44
CA LEU A 629 2.38 -2.29 9.34
C LEU A 629 2.87 -2.14 10.78
N ARG A 630 3.66 -3.11 11.28
CA ARG A 630 4.22 -3.08 12.63
C ARG A 630 5.28 -1.99 12.77
N ASP A 631 6.19 -1.93 11.80
CA ASP A 631 7.37 -1.07 11.77
C ASP A 631 7.00 0.38 11.35
N SER A 632 5.78 0.59 10.85
CA SER A 632 5.22 1.92 10.61
C SER A 632 5.10 2.75 11.90
N PRO A 633 5.44 4.06 11.87
CA PRO A 633 5.26 4.95 13.01
C PRO A 633 3.82 4.97 13.53
N ASP A 634 3.64 5.10 14.86
CA ASP A 634 2.34 5.09 15.52
C ASP A 634 1.36 6.14 14.99
N TYR A 635 1.86 7.32 14.64
CA TYR A 635 1.05 8.38 14.07
C TYR A 635 0.55 8.06 12.64
N LEU A 636 1.22 7.18 11.88
CA LEU A 636 0.88 6.85 10.49
C LEU A 636 -0.19 5.75 10.40
N LYS A 637 -0.22 4.82 11.36
CA LYS A 637 -1.18 3.71 11.43
C LYS A 637 -2.65 4.15 11.27
N PRO A 638 -3.16 5.20 11.95
CA PRO A 638 -4.52 5.69 11.73
C PRO A 638 -4.82 6.02 10.25
N TYR A 639 -3.87 6.63 9.54
CA TYR A 639 -4.02 6.99 8.14
C TYR A 639 -4.15 5.75 7.25
N ILE A 640 -3.39 4.68 7.55
CA ILE A 640 -3.46 3.41 6.82
C ILE A 640 -4.86 2.79 6.98
N PHE A 641 -5.35 2.65 8.21
CA PHE A 641 -6.68 2.05 8.45
C PHE A 641 -7.83 2.91 7.90
N TYR A 642 -7.65 4.23 7.87
CA TYR A 642 -8.60 5.17 7.29
C TYR A 642 -8.91 4.87 5.82
N LEU A 643 -7.94 4.38 5.06
CA LEU A 643 -8.10 4.10 3.63
C LEU A 643 -9.17 3.04 3.32
N SER A 644 -9.50 2.17 4.28
CA SER A 644 -10.58 1.17 4.13
C SER A 644 -11.98 1.78 3.94
N ILE A 645 -12.15 3.08 4.23
CA ILE A 645 -13.38 3.85 3.94
C ILE A 645 -13.74 3.80 2.46
N PHE A 646 -12.75 3.88 1.58
CA PHE A 646 -12.97 4.02 0.15
C PHE A 646 -13.15 2.65 -0.53
N PRO A 647 -14.06 2.53 -1.52
CA PRO A 647 -14.21 1.30 -2.28
C PRO A 647 -12.97 1.00 -3.13
N ARG A 648 -12.91 -0.24 -3.63
CA ARG A 648 -11.97 -0.64 -4.69
C ARG A 648 -12.16 0.27 -5.90
N ASP A 649 -11.08 0.62 -6.58
CA ASP A 649 -11.11 1.40 -7.84
C ASP A 649 -11.73 2.79 -7.75
N CYS A 650 -12.00 3.26 -6.53
CA CYS A 650 -12.44 4.61 -6.31
C CYS A 650 -11.25 5.56 -6.49
N SER A 651 -11.39 6.51 -7.41
CA SER A 651 -10.47 7.64 -7.54
C SER A 651 -10.73 8.64 -6.42
N ILE A 652 -9.85 8.64 -5.43
CA ILE A 652 -9.91 9.52 -4.26
C ILE A 652 -9.12 10.78 -4.56
N ARG A 653 -9.76 11.94 -4.47
CA ARG A 653 -9.04 13.22 -4.63
C ARG A 653 -8.14 13.45 -3.42
N ARG A 654 -6.85 13.70 -3.66
CA ARG A 654 -5.86 13.96 -2.60
C ARG A 654 -6.34 14.99 -1.58
N ARG A 655 -6.80 16.16 -2.05
CA ARG A 655 -7.33 17.23 -1.17
C ARG A 655 -8.62 16.86 -0.43
N ARG A 656 -9.44 15.93 -0.95
CA ARG A 656 -10.61 15.41 -0.22
C ARG A 656 -10.13 14.60 0.97
N LEU A 657 -9.18 13.70 0.73
CA LEU A 657 -8.60 12.83 1.74
C LEU A 657 -7.91 13.64 2.86
N VAL A 658 -6.97 14.53 2.51
CA VAL A 658 -6.23 15.35 3.49
C VAL A 658 -7.18 16.22 4.34
N ARG A 659 -8.18 16.87 3.72
CA ARG A 659 -9.12 17.71 4.47
C ARG A 659 -10.04 16.92 5.40
N ARG A 660 -10.36 15.68 5.05
CA ARG A 660 -11.08 14.79 5.96
C ARG A 660 -10.19 14.38 7.14
N TRP A 661 -8.91 14.07 6.90
CA TRP A 661 -7.96 13.82 7.99
C TRP A 661 -7.84 14.99 8.96
N ILE A 662 -7.79 16.23 8.45
CA ILE A 662 -7.80 17.44 9.28
C ILE A 662 -9.11 17.57 10.07
N ALA A 663 -10.25 17.47 9.39
CA ALA A 663 -11.57 17.64 10.00
C ALA A 663 -11.84 16.60 11.11
N GLU A 664 -11.35 15.39 10.92
CA GLU A 664 -11.56 14.27 11.85
C GLU A 664 -10.51 14.24 12.97
N GLY A 665 -9.42 14.99 12.83
CA GLY A 665 -8.37 15.19 13.84
C GLY A 665 -7.17 14.25 13.71
N TYR A 666 -7.00 13.57 12.57
CA TYR A 666 -5.81 12.76 12.27
C TYR A 666 -4.59 13.62 11.96
N SER A 667 -4.80 14.77 11.31
CA SER A 667 -3.77 15.77 11.03
C SER A 667 -4.07 17.05 11.81
N THR A 668 -3.15 17.46 12.68
CA THR A 668 -3.26 18.67 13.51
C THR A 668 -2.06 19.58 13.28
N ASP A 669 -2.21 20.86 13.61
CA ASP A 669 -1.10 21.81 13.62
C ASP A 669 -0.08 21.39 14.69
N SER A 670 1.21 21.52 14.39
CA SER A 670 2.34 21.41 15.32
C SER A 670 3.03 22.77 15.44
N ASN A 671 3.96 22.91 16.40
CA ASN A 671 4.68 24.17 16.62
C ASN A 671 5.40 24.70 15.36
N ASP A 672 5.78 23.82 14.45
CA ASP A 672 6.57 24.09 13.25
C ASP A 672 5.80 23.92 11.93
N ARG A 673 4.64 23.24 11.91
CA ARG A 673 3.94 22.85 10.68
C ARG A 673 2.43 22.91 10.82
N THR A 674 1.77 23.17 9.70
CA THR A 674 0.31 23.16 9.61
C THR A 674 -0.25 21.74 9.50
N ALA A 675 -1.51 21.57 9.89
CA ALA A 675 -2.25 20.32 9.73
C ALA A 675 -2.30 19.83 8.28
N GLU A 676 -2.32 20.75 7.32
CA GLU A 676 -2.26 20.43 5.89
C GLU A 676 -0.89 19.85 5.52
N GLU A 677 0.22 20.45 5.94
CA GLU A 677 1.57 19.93 5.71
C GLU A 677 1.78 18.55 6.34
N ASN A 678 1.32 18.36 7.59
CA ASN A 678 1.39 17.07 8.27
C ASN A 678 0.57 15.98 7.56
N GLY A 679 -0.61 16.34 7.05
CA GLY A 679 -1.43 15.45 6.23
C GLY A 679 -0.77 15.11 4.89
N GLU A 680 -0.10 16.08 4.25
CA GLU A 680 0.62 15.87 3.00
C GLU A 680 1.86 14.99 3.16
N ILE A 681 2.62 15.14 4.25
CA ILE A 681 3.75 14.25 4.58
C ILE A 681 3.26 12.81 4.75
N SER A 682 2.14 12.62 5.47
CA SER A 682 1.55 11.31 5.68
C SER A 682 1.06 10.70 4.36
N PHE A 683 0.44 11.50 3.47
CA PHE A 683 0.06 11.10 2.13
C PHE A 683 1.27 10.59 1.31
N SER A 684 2.38 11.34 1.30
CA SER A 684 3.61 10.94 0.60
C SER A 684 4.18 9.63 1.15
N LYS A 685 4.17 9.43 2.48
CA LYS A 685 4.61 8.15 3.07
C LYS A 685 3.77 6.97 2.59
N LEU A 686 2.45 7.11 2.54
CA LEU A 686 1.55 6.05 2.05
C LEU A 686 1.78 5.72 0.57
N LEU A 687 2.09 6.74 -0.24
CA LEU A 687 2.45 6.58 -1.64
C LEU A 687 3.75 5.78 -1.79
N ASN A 688 4.78 6.13 -1.02
CA ASN A 688 6.09 5.46 -1.07
C ASN A 688 6.02 4.01 -0.57
N MET A 689 5.11 3.72 0.37
CA MET A 689 4.83 2.34 0.81
C MET A 689 4.06 1.50 -0.22
N GLY A 690 3.56 2.12 -1.31
CA GLY A 690 2.74 1.45 -2.33
C GLY A 690 1.33 1.06 -1.86
N ILE A 691 0.86 1.61 -0.74
CA ILE A 691 -0.52 1.38 -0.24
C ILE A 691 -1.52 2.18 -1.08
N ILE A 692 -1.13 3.38 -1.51
CA ILE A 692 -1.87 4.19 -2.47
C ILE A 692 -1.04 4.42 -3.73
N HIS A 693 -1.70 4.57 -4.86
CA HIS A 693 -1.06 4.80 -6.15
C HIS A 693 -1.93 5.72 -7.03
N PRO A 694 -1.41 6.30 -8.12
CA PRO A 694 -2.25 7.07 -9.05
C PRO A 694 -3.33 6.16 -9.70
N PRO A 695 -4.52 6.69 -10.03
CA PRO A 695 -5.54 5.93 -10.73
C PRO A 695 -5.09 5.55 -12.14
N GLN A 696 -5.44 4.33 -12.57
CA GLN A 696 -4.94 3.72 -13.81
C GLN A 696 -5.30 4.53 -15.09
N GLN A 697 -6.49 5.13 -15.17
CA GLN A 697 -6.94 5.92 -16.33
C GLN A 697 -6.56 7.41 -16.26
N LEU A 698 -5.91 7.85 -15.19
CA LEU A 698 -5.59 9.25 -14.93
C LEU A 698 -4.11 9.39 -14.57
N VAL A 699 -3.23 9.12 -15.53
CA VAL A 699 -1.81 9.54 -15.49
C VAL A 699 -1.66 11.09 -15.40
N THR A 700 -2.78 11.80 -15.49
CA THR A 700 -2.98 13.23 -15.81
C THR A 700 -2.24 14.31 -15.01
N THR A 701 -1.29 14.03 -14.10
CA THR A 701 -0.48 15.11 -13.49
C THR A 701 0.80 14.69 -12.76
N ALA A 702 1.19 13.42 -12.67
CA ALA A 702 2.26 12.98 -11.78
C ALA A 702 3.67 13.21 -12.38
N PHE A 703 4.20 14.42 -12.27
CA PHE A 703 5.61 14.72 -12.56
C PHE A 703 6.38 15.25 -11.35
N THR A 704 5.71 15.48 -10.22
CA THR A 704 6.31 15.73 -8.91
C THR A 704 5.42 15.10 -7.82
N ASP A 705 5.98 14.66 -6.70
CA ASP A 705 5.20 14.14 -5.55
C ASP A 705 4.12 15.12 -5.06
N THR A 706 4.24 16.41 -5.40
CA THR A 706 3.29 17.49 -5.09
C THR A 706 2.15 17.66 -6.09
N SER A 707 2.19 17.06 -7.29
CA SER A 707 1.23 17.32 -8.37
C SER A 707 0.13 16.27 -8.56
N MET A 708 0.18 15.15 -7.83
CA MET A 708 -0.84 14.10 -7.87
C MET A 708 -2.22 14.62 -7.41
N VAL A 709 -3.19 14.69 -8.33
CA VAL A 709 -4.54 15.24 -8.07
C VAL A 709 -5.46 14.24 -7.36
N SER A 710 -5.30 12.95 -7.65
CA SER A 710 -6.09 11.84 -7.11
C SER A 710 -5.23 10.59 -6.92
N CYS A 711 -5.64 9.72 -6.02
CA CYS A 711 -5.05 8.43 -5.72
C CYS A 711 -6.12 7.35 -5.64
N GLN A 712 -5.68 6.11 -5.68
CA GLN A 712 -6.47 4.92 -5.45
C GLN A 712 -5.75 4.07 -4.41
N VAL A 713 -6.51 3.36 -3.57
CA VAL A 713 -5.95 2.39 -2.62
C VAL A 713 -5.72 1.09 -3.36
N ASP A 714 -4.55 0.48 -3.18
CA ASP A 714 -4.27 -0.83 -3.74
C ASP A 714 -5.30 -1.86 -3.25
N GLY A 715 -5.83 -2.65 -4.19
CA GLY A 715 -6.94 -3.56 -3.92
C GLY A 715 -6.59 -4.63 -2.89
N PHE A 716 -5.35 -5.11 -2.88
CA PHE A 716 -4.89 -6.16 -1.98
C PHE A 716 -4.58 -5.61 -0.59
N TYR A 717 -3.87 -4.47 -0.49
CA TYR A 717 -3.68 -3.76 0.78
C TYR A 717 -5.01 -3.41 1.43
N ARG A 718 -6.01 -2.99 0.66
CA ARG A 718 -7.35 -2.71 1.17
C ARG A 718 -7.96 -3.94 1.84
N GLU A 719 -7.91 -5.11 1.21
CA GLU A 719 -8.44 -6.34 1.80
C GLU A 719 -7.66 -6.78 3.03
N TYR A 720 -6.33 -6.63 2.99
CA TYR A 720 -5.48 -6.90 4.14
C TYR A 720 -5.83 -5.97 5.32
N ILE A 721 -5.95 -4.66 5.11
CA ILE A 721 -6.34 -3.69 6.15
C ILE A 721 -7.72 -4.04 6.74
N ILE A 722 -8.68 -4.46 5.90
CA ILE A 722 -10.01 -4.88 6.33
C ILE A 722 -9.97 -6.19 7.12
N SER A 723 -9.10 -7.14 6.78
CA SER A 723 -8.98 -8.39 7.54
C SER A 723 -8.28 -8.19 8.88
N ARG A 724 -7.39 -7.20 8.99
CA ARG A 724 -6.72 -6.81 10.24
C ARG A 724 -7.58 -5.91 11.13
N ARG A 725 -8.92 -5.99 11.02
CA ARG A 725 -9.87 -5.27 11.90
C ARG A 725 -9.43 -5.37 13.35
N MET A 726 -9.12 -4.21 13.92
CA MET A 726 -8.76 -4.07 15.32
C MET A 726 -9.95 -4.47 16.20
N GLU A 727 -9.70 -4.84 17.47
CA GLU A 727 -10.77 -4.99 18.49
C GLU A 727 -11.75 -3.79 18.53
N GLU A 728 -11.38 -2.65 17.96
CA GLU A 728 -12.14 -1.40 17.95
C GLU A 728 -12.88 -1.06 16.65
N ASN A 729 -12.68 -1.78 15.54
CA ASN A 729 -13.36 -1.53 14.26
C ASN A 729 -13.47 -0.03 13.89
N LEU A 730 -12.36 0.68 13.64
CA LEU A 730 -12.37 2.13 13.28
C LEU A 730 -13.41 2.49 12.21
N VAL A 731 -13.67 1.55 11.30
CA VAL A 731 -14.60 1.68 10.19
C VAL A 731 -15.73 0.66 10.33
N CYS A 732 -16.95 1.15 10.31
CA CYS A 732 -18.17 0.36 10.13
C CYS A 732 -18.63 0.45 8.67
N GLU A 733 -18.91 -0.67 8.05
CA GLU A 733 -19.37 -0.74 6.67
C GLU A 733 -20.75 -1.41 6.60
N LEU A 734 -21.70 -0.76 5.94
CA LEU A 734 -23.00 -1.32 5.60
C LEU A 734 -23.01 -1.73 4.13
N ARG A 735 -23.18 -3.03 3.86
CA ARG A 735 -23.24 -3.68 2.53
C ARG A 735 -24.27 -4.81 2.54
N ASP A 736 -24.64 -5.30 1.37
CA ASP A 736 -25.56 -6.43 1.17
C ASP A 736 -25.35 -7.56 2.18
N SER A 737 -26.44 -8.13 2.70
CA SER A 737 -26.44 -9.27 3.63
C SER A 737 -25.64 -9.09 4.93
N SER A 738 -25.45 -7.85 5.42
CA SER A 738 -24.87 -7.63 6.75
C SER A 738 -25.70 -8.35 7.80
N SER A 739 -25.28 -9.57 8.13
CA SER A 739 -25.87 -10.39 9.17
C SER A 739 -25.82 -9.60 10.46
N ILE A 740 -26.84 -9.79 11.27
CA ILE A 740 -27.22 -9.08 12.50
C ILE A 740 -26.09 -9.22 13.56
N SER A 741 -24.91 -8.65 13.30
CA SER A 741 -23.86 -8.43 14.29
C SER A 741 -23.96 -6.98 14.74
N THR A 742 -25.02 -6.78 15.51
CA THR A 742 -25.38 -5.55 16.21
C THR A 742 -24.28 -5.13 17.17
N LYS A 743 -23.43 -4.20 16.70
CA LYS A 743 -22.76 -3.11 17.45
C LYS A 743 -21.70 -2.46 16.54
N CYS A 744 -22.14 -1.63 15.59
CA CYS A 744 -21.21 -0.68 14.99
C CYS A 744 -20.66 0.21 16.12
N THR A 745 -19.35 0.14 16.34
CA THR A 745 -18.61 0.87 17.39
C THR A 745 -17.50 1.75 16.80
N GLY A 746 -17.42 1.80 15.47
CA GLY A 746 -16.40 2.53 14.73
C GLY A 746 -16.60 4.04 14.69
N ARG A 747 -15.54 4.74 14.28
CA ARG A 747 -15.50 6.20 14.12
C ARG A 747 -15.99 6.64 12.74
N HIS A 748 -15.92 5.76 11.74
CA HIS A 748 -16.29 6.07 10.36
C HIS A 748 -17.36 5.10 9.88
N LEU A 749 -18.49 5.62 9.42
CA LEU A 749 -19.57 4.84 8.84
C LEU A 749 -19.52 4.95 7.32
N ILE A 750 -19.53 3.80 6.65
CA ILE A 750 -19.65 3.71 5.20
C ILE A 750 -21.02 3.13 4.88
N ILE A 751 -21.76 3.83 4.03
CA ILE A 751 -22.98 3.31 3.42
C ILE A 751 -22.65 2.97 1.97
N ARG A 752 -22.71 1.70 1.61
CA ARG A 752 -22.50 1.24 0.23
C ARG A 752 -23.78 1.35 -0.59
N GLU A 753 -23.59 1.45 -1.90
CA GLU A 753 -24.68 1.59 -2.85
C GLU A 753 -25.63 0.40 -2.81
N ASN A 754 -25.06 -0.80 -2.65
CA ASN A 754 -25.76 -2.07 -2.60
C ASN A 754 -26.35 -2.43 -1.22
N TRP A 755 -26.34 -1.53 -0.23
CA TRP A 755 -27.01 -1.83 1.04
C TRP A 755 -28.54 -1.73 0.90
N ASN A 756 -29.27 -2.66 1.50
CA ASN A 756 -30.75 -2.70 1.46
C ASN A 756 -31.45 -1.54 2.20
N ARG A 757 -30.70 -0.71 2.92
CA ARG A 757 -31.19 0.47 3.65
C ARG A 757 -32.24 0.14 4.70
N ASP A 758 -32.09 -0.98 5.40
CA ASP A 758 -32.99 -1.34 6.51
C ASP A 758 -32.87 -0.32 7.67
N PRO A 759 -33.94 0.45 7.97
CA PRO A 759 -33.91 1.45 9.04
C PRO A 759 -33.76 0.83 10.44
N ASN A 760 -34.20 -0.42 10.64
CA ASN A 760 -34.12 -1.08 11.94
C ASN A 760 -32.67 -1.44 12.27
N VAL A 761 -31.93 -1.94 11.26
CA VAL A 761 -30.49 -2.20 11.38
C VAL A 761 -29.77 -0.90 11.75
N PHE A 762 -30.04 0.20 11.04
CA PHE A 762 -29.42 1.50 11.32
C PHE A 762 -29.71 2.01 12.73
N ARG A 763 -30.99 2.00 13.14
CA ARG A 763 -31.43 2.51 14.46
C ARG A 763 -30.89 1.70 15.63
N SER A 764 -30.53 0.43 15.42
CA SER A 764 -29.94 -0.43 16.45
C SER A 764 -28.47 -0.12 16.75
N MET A 765 -27.82 0.72 15.95
CA MET A 765 -26.39 1.04 16.08
C MET A 765 -26.12 2.14 17.11
N ASP A 766 -24.92 2.11 17.71
CA ASP A 766 -24.46 3.16 18.62
C ASP A 766 -23.57 4.17 17.89
N PHE A 767 -24.10 5.38 17.66
CA PHE A 767 -23.39 6.44 16.94
C PHE A 767 -22.66 7.43 17.84
N ARG A 768 -22.58 7.20 19.16
CA ARG A 768 -21.92 8.14 20.09
C ARG A 768 -20.46 8.41 19.75
N ARG A 769 -19.76 7.40 19.22
CA ARG A 769 -18.34 7.48 18.81
C ARG A 769 -18.14 7.89 17.34
N LEU A 770 -19.23 8.06 16.59
CA LEU A 770 -19.17 8.29 15.15
C LEU A 770 -18.68 9.71 14.87
N ARG A 771 -17.57 9.81 14.14
CA ARG A 771 -16.94 11.06 13.72
C ARG A 771 -17.20 11.40 12.26
N SER A 772 -17.47 10.41 11.42
CA SER A 772 -17.74 10.66 10.00
C SER A 772 -18.68 9.66 9.36
N MET A 773 -19.35 10.08 8.30
CA MET A 773 -20.13 9.21 7.43
C MET A 773 -19.81 9.51 5.97
N THR A 774 -19.63 8.45 5.17
CA THR A 774 -19.49 8.52 3.72
C THR A 774 -20.58 7.68 3.07
N VAL A 775 -21.33 8.30 2.15
CA VAL A 775 -22.43 7.64 1.45
C VAL A 775 -22.05 7.45 -0.01
N PHE A 776 -22.01 6.19 -0.44
CA PHE A 776 -21.89 5.80 -1.84
C PHE A 776 -23.27 5.37 -2.33
N GLY A 777 -23.86 6.11 -3.27
CA GLY A 777 -25.21 5.85 -3.79
C GLY A 777 -26.30 6.70 -3.15
N MET A 778 -27.51 6.12 -3.00
CA MET A 778 -28.71 6.83 -2.57
C MET A 778 -28.71 7.18 -1.07
N TRP A 779 -29.02 8.44 -0.77
CA TRP A 779 -29.22 9.02 0.56
C TRP A 779 -30.61 8.74 1.14
N ASP A 780 -30.68 8.52 2.45
CA ASP A 780 -31.92 8.52 3.23
C ASP A 780 -31.80 9.41 4.48
N SER A 781 -32.86 10.16 4.77
CA SER A 781 -32.91 11.08 5.92
C SER A 781 -32.69 10.41 7.28
N PHE A 782 -33.04 9.12 7.42
CA PHE A 782 -32.85 8.37 8.66
C PHE A 782 -31.38 8.05 8.97
N PHE A 783 -30.46 8.29 8.02
CA PHE A 783 -29.02 8.17 8.27
C PHE A 783 -28.50 9.20 9.29
N ILE A 784 -29.30 10.20 9.65
CA ILE A 784 -28.98 11.14 10.72
C ILE A 784 -29.70 10.73 12.01
N SER A 785 -28.91 10.46 13.04
CA SER A 785 -29.40 10.11 14.39
C SER A 785 -29.04 11.18 15.41
N ALA A 786 -29.90 11.38 16.41
CA ALA A 786 -29.64 12.27 17.54
C ALA A 786 -28.47 11.82 18.42
N SER A 787 -28.04 10.55 18.33
CA SER A 787 -26.86 10.05 19.06
C SER A 787 -25.51 10.47 18.44
N MET A 788 -25.51 11.06 17.24
CA MET A 788 -24.31 11.53 16.52
C MET A 788 -23.74 12.85 17.09
N LYS A 789 -23.43 12.90 18.38
CA LYS A 789 -23.02 14.13 19.08
C LYS A 789 -21.62 14.64 18.70
N HIS A 790 -20.71 13.74 18.30
CA HIS A 790 -19.30 14.03 18.01
C HIS A 790 -18.96 14.02 16.51
N PHE A 791 -19.98 14.22 15.67
CA PHE A 791 -19.87 14.03 14.24
C PHE A 791 -19.18 15.24 13.55
N ARG A 792 -18.04 14.99 12.88
CA ARG A 792 -17.13 16.01 12.33
C ARG A 792 -17.13 16.08 10.79
N ALA A 793 -17.35 14.98 10.08
CA ALA A 793 -17.24 14.95 8.62
C ALA A 793 -18.41 14.23 7.93
N LEU A 794 -19.18 14.97 7.13
CA LEU A 794 -20.22 14.42 6.25
C LEU A 794 -19.76 14.49 4.80
N ASP A 795 -19.61 13.33 4.18
CA ASP A 795 -19.13 13.21 2.81
C ASP A 795 -20.18 12.54 1.92
N LEU A 796 -20.90 13.39 1.16
CA LEU A 796 -21.95 13.02 0.21
C LEU A 796 -21.51 13.24 -1.23
N GLU A 797 -20.20 13.23 -1.52
CA GLU A 797 -19.74 13.38 -2.91
C GLU A 797 -20.39 12.31 -3.81
N ASN A 798 -21.09 12.79 -4.85
CA ASN A 798 -21.85 12.02 -5.82
C ASN A 798 -22.99 11.17 -5.23
N ALA A 799 -23.44 11.45 -4.00
CA ALA A 799 -24.64 10.82 -3.44
C ALA A 799 -25.91 11.31 -4.15
N SER A 800 -26.85 10.40 -4.40
CA SER A 800 -28.14 10.69 -5.05
C SER A 800 -29.27 10.81 -4.01
N GLY A 801 -30.37 11.48 -4.36
CA GLY A 801 -31.54 11.61 -3.47
C GLY A 801 -31.39 12.60 -2.32
N VAL A 802 -30.35 13.44 -2.31
CA VAL A 802 -30.14 14.46 -1.28
C VAL A 802 -30.92 15.73 -1.63
N SER A 803 -31.94 16.07 -0.84
CA SER A 803 -32.75 17.28 -1.03
C SER A 803 -32.29 18.46 -0.17
N ASP A 804 -32.81 19.66 -0.48
CA ASP A 804 -32.56 20.85 0.34
C ASP A 804 -33.14 20.71 1.78
N LEU A 805 -34.25 19.96 1.94
CA LEU A 805 -34.85 19.68 3.25
C LEU A 805 -33.95 18.78 4.11
N ASP A 806 -33.32 17.79 3.49
CA ASP A 806 -32.32 16.94 4.16
C ASP A 806 -31.17 17.80 4.69
N LEU A 807 -30.68 18.74 3.89
CA LEU A 807 -29.60 19.63 4.29
C LEU A 807 -29.98 20.53 5.49
N VAL A 808 -31.22 21.04 5.53
CA VAL A 808 -31.75 21.76 6.71
C VAL A 808 -31.71 20.87 7.96
N TYR A 809 -32.10 19.59 7.83
CA TYR A 809 -32.08 18.64 8.92
C TYR A 809 -30.66 18.30 9.37
N MET A 810 -29.74 18.01 8.44
CA MET A 810 -28.32 17.71 8.72
C MET A 810 -27.65 18.84 9.50
N VAL A 811 -27.78 20.08 9.01
CA VAL A 811 -27.18 21.28 9.65
C VAL A 811 -27.71 21.50 11.06
N ARG A 812 -28.97 21.14 11.32
CA ARG A 812 -29.58 21.24 12.66
C ARG A 812 -29.05 20.16 13.61
N MET A 813 -28.91 18.93 13.12
CA MET A 813 -28.59 17.77 13.96
C MET A 813 -27.10 17.55 14.18
N LEU A 814 -26.24 18.12 13.32
CA LEU A 814 -24.79 17.89 13.33
C LEU A 814 -24.01 19.21 13.57
N PRO A 815 -24.10 19.83 14.77
CA PRO A 815 -23.55 21.15 15.03
C PRO A 815 -22.01 21.21 15.06
N ARG A 816 -21.33 20.06 15.27
CA ARG A 816 -19.86 19.94 15.36
C ARG A 816 -19.19 19.62 14.01
N LEU A 817 -19.91 19.75 12.89
CA LEU A 817 -19.35 19.52 11.55
C LEU A 817 -18.19 20.47 11.24
N LYS A 818 -17.08 19.88 10.79
CA LYS A 818 -15.88 20.55 10.25
C LYS A 818 -15.73 20.37 8.75
N PHE A 819 -16.24 19.27 8.20
CA PHE A 819 -16.19 18.97 6.76
C PHE A 819 -17.59 18.62 6.24
N LEU A 820 -18.03 19.33 5.21
CA LEU A 820 -19.25 19.03 4.46
C LEU A 820 -18.96 19.02 2.96
N SER A 821 -19.11 17.86 2.33
CA SER A 821 -19.06 17.72 0.88
C SER A 821 -20.44 17.34 0.35
N LEU A 822 -21.01 18.22 -0.47
CA LEU A 822 -22.24 18.05 -1.23
C LEU A 822 -21.95 17.94 -2.74
N ARG A 823 -20.68 17.72 -3.09
CA ARG A 823 -20.22 17.76 -4.47
C ARG A 823 -20.99 16.75 -5.32
N GLY A 824 -21.51 17.17 -6.47
CA GLY A 824 -22.26 16.26 -7.36
C GLY A 824 -23.71 15.99 -6.94
N CYS A 825 -24.16 16.48 -5.77
CA CYS A 825 -25.56 16.46 -5.38
C CYS A 825 -26.36 17.52 -6.17
N HIS A 826 -26.72 17.19 -7.40
CA HIS A 826 -27.36 18.09 -8.37
C HIS A 826 -28.75 18.61 -7.92
N GLN A 827 -29.45 17.87 -7.07
CA GLN A 827 -30.77 18.25 -6.52
C GLN A 827 -30.69 19.36 -5.45
N ILE A 828 -29.50 19.68 -4.94
CA ILE A 828 -29.32 20.74 -3.95
C ILE A 828 -29.22 22.09 -4.66
N THR A 829 -30.16 22.98 -4.35
CA THR A 829 -30.30 24.30 -4.99
C THR A 829 -29.93 25.45 -4.06
N HIS A 830 -30.04 25.27 -2.74
CA HIS A 830 -29.76 26.32 -1.78
C HIS A 830 -29.08 25.81 -0.52
N LEU A 831 -28.20 26.65 0.04
CA LEU A 831 -27.65 26.45 1.38
C LEU A 831 -28.59 27.08 2.42
N PRO A 832 -28.94 26.37 3.51
CA PRO A 832 -29.87 26.88 4.49
C PRO A 832 -29.28 28.05 5.29
N ILE A 833 -30.11 29.01 5.72
CA ILE A 833 -29.69 30.15 6.55
C ILE A 833 -29.05 29.67 7.88
N LYS A 834 -29.56 28.55 8.40
CA LYS A 834 -29.03 27.90 9.61
C LYS A 834 -27.63 27.34 9.42
N LEU A 835 -27.05 27.27 8.22
CA LEU A 835 -25.64 26.88 8.02
C LEU A 835 -24.68 27.69 8.90
N SER A 836 -25.06 28.92 9.22
CA SER A 836 -24.33 29.80 10.14
C SER A 836 -24.21 29.29 11.58
N SER A 837 -24.92 28.23 11.97
CA SER A 837 -24.74 27.55 13.27
C SER A 837 -23.54 26.61 13.29
N LEU A 838 -23.04 26.16 12.13
CA LEU A 838 -21.89 25.25 12.04
C LEU A 838 -20.56 26.01 12.22
N ARG A 839 -20.37 26.62 13.39
CA ARG A 839 -19.23 27.51 13.68
C ARG A 839 -17.86 26.81 13.58
N GLN A 840 -17.84 25.49 13.66
CA GLN A 840 -16.64 24.66 13.51
C GLN A 840 -16.32 24.29 12.06
N LEU A 841 -17.16 24.66 11.08
CA LEU A 841 -16.99 24.27 9.69
C LEU A 841 -15.70 24.86 9.09
N GLN A 842 -14.82 23.98 8.62
CA GLN A 842 -13.53 24.30 8.00
C GLN A 842 -13.58 24.13 6.48
N THR A 843 -14.29 23.10 6.00
CA THR A 843 -14.42 22.79 4.57
C THR A 843 -15.89 22.68 4.15
N LEU A 844 -16.27 23.45 3.12
CA LEU A 844 -17.54 23.34 2.42
C LEU A 844 -17.27 23.11 0.92
N ASP A 845 -17.64 21.93 0.40
CA ASP A 845 -17.53 21.59 -1.03
C ASP A 845 -18.92 21.45 -1.65
N VAL A 846 -19.30 22.44 -2.47
CA VAL A 846 -20.61 22.54 -3.15
C VAL A 846 -20.43 22.60 -4.67
N ARG A 847 -19.33 22.09 -5.20
CA ARG A 847 -19.12 22.04 -6.66
C ARG A 847 -20.08 21.08 -7.32
N HIS A 848 -20.47 21.35 -8.56
CA HIS A 848 -21.39 20.48 -9.32
C HIS A 848 -22.74 20.26 -8.61
N THR A 849 -23.17 21.22 -7.80
CA THR A 849 -24.56 21.35 -7.34
C THR A 849 -25.24 22.47 -8.12
N SER A 850 -26.53 22.69 -7.84
CA SER A 850 -27.31 23.79 -8.42
C SER A 850 -27.29 25.06 -7.54
N ILE A 851 -26.36 25.15 -6.58
CA ILE A 851 -26.25 26.30 -5.66
C ILE A 851 -25.70 27.54 -6.40
N VAL A 852 -26.50 28.60 -6.44
CA VAL A 852 -26.17 29.87 -7.11
C VAL A 852 -25.74 30.99 -6.16
N ALA A 853 -26.06 30.91 -4.87
CA ALA A 853 -25.71 31.93 -3.88
C ALA A 853 -25.30 31.32 -2.52
N LEU A 854 -24.34 31.96 -1.85
CA LEU A 854 -24.00 31.66 -0.47
C LEU A 854 -24.95 32.41 0.48
N PRO A 855 -25.35 31.81 1.62
CA PRO A 855 -26.29 32.44 2.53
C PRO A 855 -25.61 33.59 3.29
N PRO A 856 -26.33 34.67 3.66
CA PRO A 856 -25.74 35.80 4.39
C PRO A 856 -25.03 35.41 5.69
N GLY A 857 -25.50 34.35 6.34
CA GLY A 857 -24.92 33.82 7.57
C GLY A 857 -23.55 33.14 7.41
N ILE A 858 -23.06 32.89 6.18
CA ILE A 858 -21.74 32.26 5.94
C ILE A 858 -20.61 33.04 6.60
N ILE A 859 -20.75 34.37 6.74
CA ILE A 859 -19.77 35.27 7.37
C ILE A 859 -19.54 34.98 8.86
N LYS A 860 -20.42 34.19 9.50
CA LYS A 860 -20.28 33.77 10.90
C LYS A 860 -19.35 32.55 11.05
N LEU A 861 -19.00 31.89 9.95
CA LEU A 861 -18.17 30.70 9.94
C LEU A 861 -16.68 31.08 9.84
N GLN A 862 -16.15 31.72 10.88
CA GLN A 862 -14.80 32.31 10.85
C GLN A 862 -13.67 31.28 10.73
N LYS A 863 -13.92 30.01 11.07
CA LYS A 863 -12.98 28.90 10.90
C LYS A 863 -12.91 28.32 9.48
N LEU A 864 -13.74 28.83 8.57
CA LEU A 864 -13.87 28.30 7.23
C LEU A 864 -12.61 28.60 6.42
N GLN A 865 -11.84 27.56 6.10
CA GLN A 865 -10.60 27.65 5.34
C GLN A 865 -10.84 27.37 3.85
N TYR A 866 -11.85 26.57 3.52
CA TYR A 866 -12.10 26.13 2.15
C TYR A 866 -13.57 26.23 1.78
N ILE A 867 -13.89 27.18 0.89
CA ILE A 867 -15.15 27.21 0.16
C ILE A 867 -14.87 26.75 -1.26
N ARG A 868 -15.31 25.55 -1.62
CA ARG A 868 -15.25 25.07 -3.01
C ARG A 868 -16.62 25.22 -3.64
N ALA A 869 -16.77 26.29 -4.41
CA ALA A 869 -17.99 26.66 -5.10
C ALA A 869 -17.78 26.76 -6.62
N GLY A 870 -18.89 26.71 -7.36
CA GLY A 870 -18.96 26.81 -8.83
C GLY A 870 -20.02 25.84 -9.36
N ALA A 871 -21.07 26.40 -9.97
CA ALA A 871 -22.18 25.64 -10.51
C ALA A 871 -21.96 25.27 -11.98
N THR A 872 -22.53 24.13 -12.38
CA THR A 872 -22.72 23.73 -13.78
C THR A 872 -24.22 23.81 -14.06
N VAL A 873 -24.67 24.73 -14.92
CA VAL A 873 -26.09 24.93 -15.27
C VAL A 873 -26.74 23.60 -15.71
N PRO A 874 -27.97 23.21 -15.31
CA PRO A 874 -28.62 21.95 -15.74
C PRO A 874 -28.81 21.80 -17.26
N ALA A 875 -29.05 20.57 -17.73
CA ALA A 875 -29.07 20.21 -19.15
C ALA A 875 -30.28 20.73 -19.94
N GLU A 876 -31.38 21.02 -19.26
CA GLU A 876 -32.70 21.09 -19.91
C GLU A 876 -32.98 22.43 -20.61
N ASP A 877 -32.21 23.48 -20.32
CA ASP A 877 -32.42 24.83 -20.89
C ASP A 877 -31.40 25.22 -21.98
N SER A 878 -30.67 24.26 -22.58
CA SER A 878 -29.65 24.58 -23.59
C SER A 878 -29.74 23.69 -24.83
N ILE A 879 -30.26 24.25 -25.92
CA ILE A 879 -30.43 23.64 -27.26
C ILE A 879 -29.08 23.39 -27.98
N SER A 880 -27.95 23.33 -27.26
CA SER A 880 -26.64 23.09 -27.88
C SER A 880 -25.68 22.43 -26.89
N GLY A 881 -24.97 21.38 -27.35
CA GLY A 881 -24.13 20.49 -26.54
C GLY A 881 -22.84 21.10 -25.98
N TRP A 882 -22.92 22.25 -25.30
CA TRP A 882 -21.77 22.94 -24.72
C TRP A 882 -21.32 22.32 -23.39
N ARG A 883 -20.01 22.19 -23.19
CA ARG A 883 -19.46 22.23 -21.83
C ARG A 883 -19.75 23.61 -21.22
N ARG A 884 -20.58 23.59 -20.17
CA ARG A 884 -21.26 24.74 -19.56
C ARG A 884 -20.27 25.75 -18.97
N PRO A 885 -20.47 27.08 -19.14
CA PRO A 885 -19.72 28.08 -18.39
C PRO A 885 -19.92 27.83 -16.88
N ARG A 886 -18.85 27.91 -16.08
CA ARG A 886 -19.00 27.85 -14.62
C ARG A 886 -19.75 29.10 -14.18
N VAL A 887 -20.93 28.92 -13.58
CA VAL A 887 -21.62 30.04 -12.94
C VAL A 887 -21.02 30.19 -11.55
N GLY A 888 -20.28 31.29 -11.35
CA GLY A 888 -19.73 31.60 -10.05
C GLY A 888 -20.83 31.91 -9.05
N VAL A 889 -20.65 31.44 -7.82
CA VAL A 889 -21.65 31.61 -6.77
C VAL A 889 -21.64 33.06 -6.30
N ILE A 890 -22.84 33.63 -6.11
CA ILE A 890 -23.01 34.97 -5.57
C ILE A 890 -22.66 34.95 -4.08
N VAL A 891 -21.73 35.80 -3.68
CA VAL A 891 -21.37 35.99 -2.27
C VAL A 891 -22.26 37.05 -1.61
N PRO A 892 -22.52 36.97 -0.29
CA PRO A 892 -23.38 37.93 0.38
C PRO A 892 -22.81 39.33 0.36
N ARG A 893 -23.69 40.32 0.16
CA ARG A 893 -23.35 41.75 0.22
C ARG A 893 -24.14 42.38 1.36
N THR A 894 -23.46 42.91 2.38
CA THR A 894 -24.13 43.77 3.38
C THR A 894 -23.36 45.07 3.58
N ARG A 895 -24.06 46.15 3.90
CA ARG A 895 -23.48 47.51 4.05
C ARG A 895 -22.38 47.59 5.11
N THR A 896 -22.35 46.68 6.09
CA THR A 896 -21.44 46.72 7.25
C THR A 896 -20.61 45.44 7.42
N THR A 897 -20.95 44.32 6.77
CA THR A 897 -20.29 43.02 6.93
C THR A 897 -20.29 42.19 5.65
N GLY A 898 -19.26 41.39 5.41
CA GLY A 898 -19.13 40.63 4.16
C GLY A 898 -18.09 39.52 4.29
N ILE A 899 -17.65 38.94 3.17
CA ILE A 899 -16.70 37.81 3.18
C ILE A 899 -15.36 38.18 3.83
N ARG A 900 -15.05 39.47 3.96
CA ARG A 900 -13.89 40.02 4.69
C ARG A 900 -13.70 39.49 6.12
N LYS A 901 -14.74 38.95 6.75
CA LYS A 901 -14.67 38.35 8.10
C LYS A 901 -14.06 36.94 8.11
N LEU A 902 -13.97 36.28 6.95
CA LEU A 902 -13.44 34.93 6.79
C LEU A 902 -11.92 34.98 6.62
N VAL A 903 -11.21 35.49 7.62
CA VAL A 903 -9.77 35.80 7.53
C VAL A 903 -8.89 34.55 7.37
N GLU A 904 -9.36 33.39 7.83
CA GLU A 904 -8.69 32.08 7.70
C GLU A 904 -8.86 31.42 6.31
N LEU A 905 -9.57 32.08 5.39
CA LEU A 905 -9.93 31.49 4.11
C LEU A 905 -8.70 31.34 3.20
N ARG A 906 -8.35 30.08 2.89
CA ARG A 906 -7.24 29.70 2.01
C ARG A 906 -7.69 29.42 0.58
N THR A 907 -8.89 28.85 0.40
CA THR A 907 -9.48 28.61 -0.92
C THR A 907 -10.87 29.21 -1.01
N LEU A 908 -11.05 30.07 -2.02
CA LEU A 908 -12.35 30.52 -2.48
C LEU A 908 -12.56 30.03 -3.91
N GLY A 909 -13.57 29.17 -4.08
CA GLY A 909 -13.98 28.65 -5.39
C GLY A 909 -14.51 29.73 -6.31
N VAL A 910 -15.12 29.35 -7.43
CA VAL A 910 -15.56 30.32 -8.44
C VAL A 910 -16.71 31.16 -7.89
N ILE A 911 -16.45 32.45 -7.69
CA ILE A 911 -17.44 33.44 -7.24
C ILE A 911 -17.74 34.48 -8.31
N ASN A 912 -18.96 35.01 -8.31
CA ASN A 912 -19.33 36.12 -9.19
C ASN A 912 -18.87 37.46 -8.56
N ILE A 913 -17.99 38.17 -9.28
CA ILE A 913 -17.42 39.43 -8.82
C ILE A 913 -18.20 40.62 -9.41
N GLY A 914 -19.12 41.16 -8.62
CA GLY A 914 -19.63 42.52 -8.81
C GLY A 914 -18.78 43.56 -8.05
N VAL A 915 -18.96 44.86 -8.36
CA VAL A 915 -18.12 45.97 -7.86
C VAL A 915 -18.00 46.03 -6.32
N GLY A 916 -19.04 45.62 -5.58
CA GLY A 916 -19.03 45.64 -4.10
C GLY A 916 -18.15 44.56 -3.45
N VAL A 917 -17.90 43.43 -4.13
CA VAL A 917 -17.19 42.26 -3.56
C VAL A 917 -15.67 42.50 -3.50
N LEU A 918 -15.14 43.32 -4.41
CA LEU A 918 -13.70 43.60 -4.53
C LEU A 918 -13.07 44.18 -3.26
N LYS A 919 -13.79 45.10 -2.59
CA LYS A 919 -13.33 45.68 -1.31
C LYS A 919 -13.22 44.64 -0.20
N GLU A 920 -14.07 43.62 -0.24
CA GLU A 920 -14.05 42.54 0.74
C GLU A 920 -12.94 41.54 0.43
N LEU A 921 -12.76 41.20 -0.84
CA LEU A 921 -11.70 40.32 -1.34
C LEU A 921 -10.30 40.83 -0.97
N LYS A 922 -10.08 42.16 -1.03
CA LYS A 922 -8.82 42.81 -0.65
C LYS A 922 -8.38 42.50 0.79
N LYS A 923 -9.30 42.12 1.67
CA LYS A 923 -9.02 41.79 3.08
C LYS A 923 -8.68 40.31 3.32
N LEU A 924 -8.84 39.45 2.32
CA LEU A 924 -8.60 38.01 2.42
C LEU A 924 -7.17 37.64 2.02
N THR A 925 -6.19 38.08 2.81
CA THR A 925 -4.76 37.97 2.49
C THR A 925 -4.19 36.55 2.60
N GLN A 926 -4.91 35.63 3.27
CA GLN A 926 -4.52 34.22 3.43
C GLN A 926 -4.89 33.33 2.23
N LEU A 927 -5.55 33.90 1.19
CA LEU A 927 -5.95 33.15 0.01
C LEU A 927 -4.75 32.61 -0.76
N GLN A 928 -4.72 31.29 -0.90
CA GLN A 928 -3.80 30.55 -1.77
C GLN A 928 -4.44 30.22 -3.12
N LYS A 929 -5.78 30.06 -3.16
CA LYS A 929 -6.51 29.70 -4.38
C LYS A 929 -7.79 30.51 -4.53
N LEU A 930 -7.96 31.14 -5.68
CA LEU A 930 -9.11 32.00 -5.98
C LEU A 930 -9.66 31.69 -7.37
N GLY A 931 -10.98 31.48 -7.45
CA GLY A 931 -11.72 31.42 -8.72
C GLY A 931 -12.73 32.55 -8.83
N VAL A 932 -12.83 33.17 -10.01
CA VAL A 932 -13.73 34.32 -10.23
C VAL A 932 -14.39 34.22 -11.60
N CYS A 933 -15.64 34.69 -11.68
CA CYS A 933 -16.33 34.96 -12.92
C CYS A 933 -16.96 36.37 -12.87
N GLY A 934 -17.50 36.85 -13.98
CA GLY A 934 -18.08 38.20 -14.03
C GLY A 934 -17.05 39.29 -14.33
N ILE A 935 -15.85 38.93 -14.83
CA ILE A 935 -14.81 39.90 -15.12
C ILE A 935 -15.07 40.55 -16.48
N ASN A 936 -15.09 41.87 -16.50
CA ASN A 936 -15.35 42.70 -17.67
C ASN A 936 -14.56 44.01 -17.63
N ARG A 937 -14.63 44.79 -18.71
CA ARG A 937 -13.90 46.08 -18.84
C ARG A 937 -14.16 47.08 -17.71
N ARG A 938 -15.28 46.96 -16.97
CA ARG A 938 -15.63 47.92 -15.90
C ARG A 938 -15.02 47.55 -14.55
N ASN A 939 -14.64 46.29 -14.35
CA ASN A 939 -14.17 45.79 -13.06
C ASN A 939 -12.80 45.11 -13.09
N SER A 940 -12.24 44.82 -14.25
CA SER A 940 -10.98 44.08 -14.40
C SER A 940 -9.82 44.77 -13.69
N GLU A 941 -9.56 46.05 -13.95
CA GLU A 941 -8.50 46.82 -13.27
C GLU A 941 -8.66 46.82 -11.74
N LYS A 942 -9.87 47.09 -11.25
CA LYS A 942 -10.19 47.09 -9.81
C LYS A 942 -10.04 45.70 -9.18
N PHE A 943 -10.28 44.65 -9.95
CA PHE A 943 -10.10 43.27 -9.50
C PHE A 943 -8.61 42.95 -9.30
N PHE A 944 -7.77 43.28 -10.28
CA PHE A 944 -6.33 43.05 -10.16
C PHE A 944 -5.69 43.95 -9.09
N ASP A 945 -6.15 45.19 -8.89
CA ASP A 945 -5.74 46.00 -7.72
C ASP A 945 -6.13 45.32 -6.40
N ALA A 946 -7.33 44.74 -6.31
CA ALA A 946 -7.80 44.11 -5.08
C ALA A 946 -6.97 42.88 -4.67
N ILE A 947 -6.41 42.15 -5.64
CA ILE A 947 -5.60 40.95 -5.39
C ILE A 947 -4.09 41.21 -5.41
N SER A 948 -3.64 42.44 -5.73
CA SER A 948 -2.22 42.80 -5.77
C SER A 948 -1.48 42.56 -4.46
N GLY A 949 -2.17 42.69 -3.33
CA GLY A 949 -1.62 42.43 -1.98
C GLY A 949 -1.63 40.95 -1.55
N HIS A 950 -2.10 40.02 -2.39
CA HIS A 950 -2.29 38.61 -2.02
C HIS A 950 -1.01 37.81 -2.23
N GLY A 951 0.01 38.07 -1.42
CA GLY A 951 1.33 37.47 -1.55
C GLY A 951 1.38 35.94 -1.44
N ARG A 952 0.34 35.28 -0.89
CA ARG A 952 0.24 33.81 -0.76
C ARG A 952 -0.53 33.14 -1.91
N LEU A 953 -1.02 33.90 -2.89
CA LEU A 953 -1.87 33.36 -3.95
C LEU A 953 -1.06 32.53 -4.97
N GLU A 954 -1.29 31.22 -4.97
CA GLU A 954 -0.61 30.25 -5.84
C GLU A 954 -1.43 29.86 -7.06
N SER A 955 -2.77 29.95 -6.98
CA SER A 955 -3.66 29.53 -8.07
C SER A 955 -4.79 30.51 -8.30
N LEU A 956 -4.93 30.96 -9.54
CA LEU A 956 -5.94 31.91 -9.98
C LEU A 956 -6.71 31.35 -11.16
N SER A 957 -8.04 31.44 -11.10
CA SER A 957 -8.94 31.08 -12.19
C SER A 957 -9.85 32.27 -12.49
N VAL A 958 -9.78 32.81 -13.70
CA VAL A 958 -10.53 34.00 -14.12
C VAL A 958 -11.40 33.63 -15.31
N GLN A 959 -12.69 33.92 -15.21
CA GLN A 959 -13.65 33.76 -16.30
C GLN A 959 -14.23 35.12 -16.69
N LEU A 960 -14.02 35.48 -17.95
CA LEU A 960 -14.49 36.72 -18.55
C LEU A 960 -15.97 36.61 -18.92
N ASP A 961 -16.69 37.72 -18.80
CA ASP A 961 -18.04 37.86 -19.32
C ASP A 961 -18.06 37.87 -20.85
N MET A 962 -19.21 37.54 -21.44
CA MET A 962 -19.43 37.72 -22.87
C MET A 962 -19.11 39.16 -23.30
N TYR A 963 -18.51 39.33 -24.49
CA TYR A 963 -18.11 40.62 -25.05
C TYR A 963 -17.05 41.40 -24.25
N SER A 964 -16.37 40.74 -23.30
CA SER A 964 -15.31 41.35 -22.49
C SER A 964 -13.93 40.77 -22.78
N GLN A 965 -13.74 40.16 -23.94
CA GLN A 965 -12.57 39.33 -24.23
C GLN A 965 -11.24 40.12 -24.21
N ARG A 966 -11.28 41.42 -24.51
CA ARG A 966 -10.13 42.36 -24.46
C ARG A 966 -10.07 43.21 -23.18
N CYS A 967 -10.65 42.74 -22.07
CA CYS A 967 -10.65 43.52 -20.82
C CYS A 967 -9.35 43.39 -20.00
N LEU A 968 -8.41 42.58 -20.48
CA LEU A 968 -7.16 42.24 -19.81
C LEU A 968 -5.92 42.81 -20.51
N ASP A 969 -6.06 43.36 -21.72
CA ASP A 969 -4.96 43.79 -22.59
C ASP A 969 -4.06 44.85 -21.93
N ASP A 970 -4.66 45.77 -21.17
CA ASP A 970 -3.98 46.88 -20.50
C ASP A 970 -3.62 46.57 -19.03
N ILE A 971 -3.84 45.34 -18.57
CA ILE A 971 -3.66 44.98 -17.15
C ILE A 971 -2.30 44.31 -16.96
N THR A 972 -1.47 44.91 -16.12
CA THR A 972 -0.26 44.27 -15.58
C THR A 972 -0.62 43.28 -14.47
N MET A 973 -0.15 42.03 -14.58
CA MET A 973 -0.36 41.01 -13.56
C MET A 973 0.44 41.35 -12.28
N PRO A 974 -0.21 41.50 -11.10
CA PRO A 974 0.46 41.92 -9.88
C PRO A 974 0.95 40.76 -9.00
N LEU A 975 1.06 39.53 -9.53
CA LEU A 975 1.23 38.30 -8.73
C LEU A 975 2.48 37.50 -9.12
N ASP A 976 3.53 37.59 -8.29
CA ASP A 976 4.83 36.94 -8.56
C ASP A 976 4.92 35.49 -8.03
N ASN A 977 3.95 35.04 -7.22
CA ASN A 977 3.92 33.71 -6.57
C ASN A 977 2.97 32.70 -7.25
N LEU A 978 2.46 33.03 -8.43
CA LEU A 978 1.45 32.23 -9.10
C LEU A 978 2.07 30.99 -9.76
N HIS A 979 1.58 29.80 -9.38
CA HIS A 979 2.00 28.51 -9.93
C HIS A 979 0.99 27.96 -10.94
N SER A 980 -0.30 28.29 -10.79
CA SER A 980 -1.36 27.86 -11.72
C SER A 980 -2.30 28.98 -12.10
N LEU A 981 -2.48 29.19 -13.40
CA LEU A 981 -3.36 30.19 -13.97
C LEU A 981 -4.37 29.54 -14.90
N LYS A 982 -5.64 29.94 -14.79
CA LYS A 982 -6.72 29.53 -15.68
C LYS A 982 -7.45 30.75 -16.19
N LEU A 983 -7.57 30.90 -17.50
CA LEU A 983 -8.25 32.02 -18.14
C LEU A 983 -9.31 31.47 -19.08
N TYR A 984 -10.53 31.94 -18.89
CA TYR A 984 -11.67 31.52 -19.68
C TYR A 984 -12.31 32.72 -20.35
N GLY A 985 -12.61 32.60 -21.64
CA GLY A 985 -13.32 33.63 -22.40
C GLY A 985 -12.41 34.64 -23.10
N LEU A 986 -11.18 34.26 -23.44
CA LEU A 986 -10.26 35.10 -24.21
C LEU A 986 -10.67 35.20 -25.69
N ASP A 987 -10.19 36.25 -26.36
CA ASP A 987 -10.34 36.44 -27.82
C ASP A 987 -9.18 35.77 -28.55
N ASP A 988 -8.60 36.45 -29.54
CA ASP A 988 -7.46 36.07 -30.37
C ASP A 988 -6.09 36.40 -29.78
N LYS A 989 -6.00 37.16 -28.68
CA LYS A 989 -4.73 37.63 -28.08
C LYS A 989 -4.55 37.22 -26.62
N LEU A 990 -3.29 36.96 -26.24
CA LEU A 990 -2.91 36.77 -24.84
C LEU A 990 -2.64 38.13 -24.17
N PRO A 991 -3.01 38.29 -22.89
CA PRO A 991 -2.63 39.50 -22.16
C PRO A 991 -1.10 39.57 -21.96
N LYS A 992 -0.54 40.79 -21.95
CA LYS A 992 0.91 41.05 -21.80
C LYS A 992 1.40 40.80 -20.37
N TRP A 993 1.44 39.55 -19.94
CA TRP A 993 1.76 39.14 -18.56
C TRP A 993 3.10 38.40 -18.41
N SER A 994 3.83 38.17 -19.51
CA SER A 994 5.01 37.29 -19.62
C SER A 994 6.07 37.51 -18.56
N ASP A 995 6.47 38.77 -18.36
CA ASP A 995 7.74 39.08 -17.71
C ASP A 995 7.74 38.80 -16.20
N ARG A 996 6.57 38.53 -15.60
CA ARG A 996 6.41 38.36 -14.14
C ARG A 996 5.95 36.96 -13.72
N LEU A 997 5.52 36.11 -14.65
CA LEU A 997 5.00 34.75 -14.36
C LEU A 997 6.08 33.67 -14.29
N THR A 998 7.24 34.00 -13.70
CA THR A 998 8.43 33.13 -13.67
C THR A 998 8.25 31.84 -12.85
N LYS A 999 7.24 31.78 -11.96
CA LYS A 999 6.92 30.59 -11.14
C LYS A 999 5.79 29.73 -11.71
N LEU A 1000 5.20 30.13 -12.84
CA LEU A 1000 4.03 29.45 -13.39
C LEU A 1000 4.40 28.06 -13.92
N THR A 1001 3.79 27.02 -13.36
CA THR A 1001 4.00 25.62 -13.78
C THR A 1001 2.82 25.07 -14.59
N LYS A 1002 1.64 25.68 -14.47
CA LYS A 1002 0.42 25.25 -15.14
C LYS A 1002 -0.39 26.41 -15.70
N LEU A 1003 -0.74 26.32 -16.98
CA LEU A 1003 -1.59 27.26 -17.69
C LEU A 1003 -2.78 26.57 -18.36
N ASP A 1004 -3.97 27.14 -18.20
CA ASP A 1004 -5.23 26.64 -18.77
C ASP A 1004 -5.93 27.80 -19.49
N LEU A 1005 -6.16 27.70 -20.79
CA LEU A 1005 -6.68 28.77 -21.63
C LEU A 1005 -7.93 28.30 -22.38
N GLU A 1006 -9.02 29.07 -22.33
CA GLU A 1006 -10.19 28.89 -23.20
C GLU A 1006 -10.43 30.14 -24.04
N MET A 1007 -10.48 29.96 -25.37
CA MET A 1007 -10.64 31.02 -26.36
C MET A 1007 -12.00 30.91 -27.07
N GLN A 1008 -12.66 32.03 -27.37
CA GLN A 1008 -14.03 32.05 -27.88
C GLN A 1008 -14.19 32.10 -29.41
N THR A 1009 -13.27 32.70 -30.18
CA THR A 1009 -13.52 32.91 -31.62
C THR A 1009 -12.22 32.99 -32.44
N LEU A 1010 -12.12 32.19 -33.51
CA LEU A 1010 -11.12 32.36 -34.58
C LEU A 1010 -11.86 32.81 -35.83
N LYS A 1011 -11.66 34.04 -36.30
CA LYS A 1011 -12.29 34.47 -37.55
C LYS A 1011 -11.51 33.91 -38.73
N LYS A 1012 -12.25 33.36 -39.71
CA LYS A 1012 -11.77 32.71 -40.96
C LYS A 1012 -10.82 33.56 -41.82
N ASN A 1013 -10.76 34.88 -41.59
CA ASN A 1013 -9.91 35.81 -42.34
C ASN A 1013 -8.62 36.20 -41.62
N ASP A 1014 -8.46 35.81 -40.35
CA ASP A 1014 -7.20 35.95 -39.61
C ASP A 1014 -6.40 34.64 -39.79
N MET A 1015 -5.92 34.44 -41.02
CA MET A 1015 -5.22 33.22 -41.47
C MET A 1015 -3.81 33.09 -40.89
N ARG A 1016 -3.64 33.49 -39.63
CA ARG A 1016 -2.37 33.81 -39.00
C ARG A 1016 -2.57 33.88 -37.48
N PHE A 1017 -3.07 32.79 -36.93
CA PHE A 1017 -3.12 32.55 -35.49
C PHE A 1017 -1.67 32.55 -34.95
N PHE A 1018 -1.37 33.42 -33.96
CA PHE A 1018 0.00 33.80 -33.55
C PHE A 1018 0.87 34.52 -34.60
N ALA A 1019 0.29 35.35 -35.47
CA ALA A 1019 1.11 36.17 -36.37
C ALA A 1019 1.75 37.42 -35.75
N ASP A 1020 1.28 37.86 -34.57
CA ASP A 1020 2.16 38.64 -33.72
C ASP A 1020 3.17 37.65 -33.14
N LYS A 1021 4.42 37.72 -33.62
CA LYS A 1021 5.55 36.90 -33.15
C LYS A 1021 5.69 36.91 -31.63
N ASP A 1022 5.08 37.88 -30.95
CA ASP A 1022 5.20 38.12 -29.52
C ASP A 1022 4.28 37.23 -28.63
N ASP A 1023 3.09 36.79 -29.07
CA ASP A 1023 2.14 36.09 -28.16
C ASP A 1023 2.51 34.62 -27.89
N MET A 1024 3.00 33.88 -28.90
CA MET A 1024 3.52 32.51 -28.73
C MET A 1024 4.89 32.54 -28.07
N ARG A 1025 5.68 33.57 -28.38
CA ARG A 1025 6.94 33.88 -27.70
C ARG A 1025 6.75 34.01 -26.20
N VAL A 1026 5.72 34.72 -25.76
CA VAL A 1026 5.36 34.86 -24.34
C VAL A 1026 5.14 33.52 -23.65
N LEU A 1027 4.43 32.56 -24.28
CA LEU A 1027 4.21 31.24 -23.69
C LEU A 1027 5.48 30.40 -23.64
N GLY A 1028 6.30 30.51 -24.68
CA GLY A 1028 7.56 29.80 -24.80
C GLY A 1028 8.66 30.29 -23.87
N GLU A 1029 8.63 31.58 -23.53
CA GLU A 1029 9.58 32.23 -22.60
C GLU A 1029 9.27 31.95 -21.12
N LEU A 1030 8.17 31.25 -20.78
CA LEU A 1030 7.82 30.92 -19.40
C LEU A 1030 8.77 29.82 -18.85
N PRO A 1031 9.69 30.14 -17.93
CA PRO A 1031 10.83 29.28 -17.62
C PRO A 1031 10.49 28.03 -16.81
N LYS A 1032 9.27 27.92 -16.27
CA LYS A 1032 8.85 26.79 -15.42
C LYS A 1032 7.56 26.12 -15.90
N LEU A 1033 7.04 26.50 -17.07
CA LEU A 1033 5.76 25.97 -17.55
C LEU A 1033 5.90 24.48 -17.90
N CYS A 1034 5.19 23.63 -17.16
CA CYS A 1034 5.22 22.17 -17.37
C CYS A 1034 3.92 21.63 -17.97
N VAL A 1035 2.79 22.30 -17.75
CA VAL A 1035 1.47 21.84 -18.18
C VAL A 1035 0.75 22.96 -18.90
N LEU A 1036 0.49 22.75 -20.19
CA LEU A 1036 -0.30 23.65 -21.02
C LEU A 1036 -1.61 22.98 -21.42
N ARG A 1037 -2.73 23.66 -21.17
CA ARG A 1037 -4.06 23.18 -21.50
C ARG A 1037 -4.82 24.21 -22.32
N LEU A 1038 -5.39 23.75 -23.42
CA LEU A 1038 -6.00 24.58 -24.43
C LEU A 1038 -7.44 24.10 -24.69
N HIS A 1039 -8.44 24.95 -24.42
CA HIS A 1039 -9.86 24.67 -24.66
C HIS A 1039 -10.35 25.43 -25.88
N MET A 1040 -10.92 24.69 -26.83
CA MET A 1040 -11.27 25.17 -28.17
C MET A 1040 -12.79 25.08 -28.42
N LYS A 1041 -13.36 26.13 -29.05
CA LYS A 1041 -14.80 26.31 -29.31
C LYS A 1041 -15.19 26.25 -30.80
N GLN A 1042 -16.46 25.99 -31.08
CA GLN A 1042 -17.14 25.42 -32.27
C GLN A 1042 -16.84 25.95 -33.70
N GLN A 1043 -15.96 26.93 -33.92
CA GLN A 1043 -15.58 27.41 -35.27
C GLN A 1043 -14.11 27.84 -35.29
N GLN A 1044 -13.21 26.88 -35.55
CA GLN A 1044 -11.77 27.13 -35.63
C GLN A 1044 -11.22 26.58 -36.94
N ASP A 1045 -10.97 27.48 -37.90
CA ASP A 1045 -10.17 27.24 -39.09
C ASP A 1045 -8.85 27.99 -38.89
N GLY A 1046 -7.77 27.31 -38.53
CA GLY A 1046 -6.48 27.95 -38.19
C GLY A 1046 -5.37 26.96 -37.85
N LYS A 1047 -4.12 27.44 -37.79
CA LYS A 1047 -2.93 26.64 -37.48
C LYS A 1047 -2.24 27.14 -36.22
N LEU A 1048 -2.06 26.27 -35.23
CA LEU A 1048 -1.35 26.51 -33.96
C LEU A 1048 0.12 26.12 -34.13
N HIS A 1049 1.01 27.11 -34.06
CA HIS A 1049 2.46 26.91 -34.18
C HIS A 1049 3.14 26.93 -32.80
N PHE A 1050 3.84 25.86 -32.45
CA PHE A 1050 4.69 25.76 -31.24
C PHE A 1050 6.15 26.11 -31.55
N CYS A 1051 6.40 27.21 -32.27
CA CYS A 1051 7.75 27.70 -32.54
C CYS A 1051 7.87 29.19 -32.21
N VAL A 1052 9.05 29.63 -31.77
CA VAL A 1052 9.33 31.04 -31.47
C VAL A 1052 10.40 31.53 -32.41
N ILE A 1053 10.07 32.54 -33.23
CA ILE A 1053 10.96 33.03 -34.28
C ILE A 1053 11.56 34.36 -33.83
N ILE A 1054 12.85 34.35 -33.45
CA ILE A 1054 13.59 35.55 -33.07
C ILE A 1054 14.42 36.00 -34.27
N ASN A 1055 14.22 37.22 -34.76
CA ASN A 1055 14.99 37.81 -35.87
C ASN A 1055 15.02 37.00 -37.19
N GLY A 1056 14.11 36.05 -37.38
CA GLY A 1056 14.04 35.22 -38.59
C GLY A 1056 14.57 33.79 -38.39
N ASP A 1057 15.21 33.51 -37.26
CA ASP A 1057 15.67 32.18 -36.86
C ASP A 1057 14.70 31.55 -35.85
N GLU A 1058 14.50 30.23 -35.96
CA GLU A 1058 13.74 29.45 -34.98
C GLU A 1058 14.55 29.33 -33.68
N SER A 1059 14.03 29.94 -32.61
CA SER A 1059 14.50 29.79 -31.24
C SER A 1059 13.67 28.72 -30.54
N LEU A 1060 14.35 27.74 -29.92
CA LEU A 1060 13.69 26.76 -29.05
C LEU A 1060 13.21 27.49 -27.80
N SER A 1061 11.89 27.56 -27.60
CA SER A 1061 11.35 28.07 -26.35
C SER A 1061 10.07 27.33 -26.00
N TYR A 1062 10.19 26.13 -25.46
CA TYR A 1062 9.15 25.45 -24.67
C TYR A 1062 9.79 24.31 -23.85
N ASP A 1063 11.06 24.47 -23.46
CA ASP A 1063 11.94 23.38 -23.00
C ASP A 1063 11.45 22.64 -21.75
N ASN A 1064 10.43 23.16 -21.07
CA ASN A 1064 9.92 22.58 -19.83
C ASN A 1064 8.52 21.97 -19.96
N VAL A 1065 7.84 22.16 -21.10
CA VAL A 1065 6.47 21.68 -21.29
C VAL A 1065 6.46 20.16 -21.45
N LYS A 1066 5.92 19.48 -20.44
CA LYS A 1066 5.85 18.01 -20.36
C LYS A 1066 4.48 17.47 -20.74
N ILE A 1067 3.42 18.27 -20.53
CA ILE A 1067 2.04 17.88 -20.83
C ILE A 1067 1.37 18.94 -21.69
N LEU A 1068 0.82 18.49 -22.81
CA LEU A 1068 -0.11 19.25 -23.64
C LEU A 1068 -1.50 18.60 -23.61
N GLU A 1069 -2.52 19.34 -23.16
CA GLU A 1069 -3.92 18.87 -23.16
C GLU A 1069 -4.78 19.77 -24.05
N ILE A 1070 -5.38 19.19 -25.08
CA ILE A 1070 -6.28 19.86 -26.01
C ILE A 1070 -7.70 19.38 -25.72
N VAL A 1071 -8.59 20.32 -25.42
CA VAL A 1071 -9.98 20.05 -25.08
C VAL A 1071 -10.87 20.67 -26.16
N CYS A 1072 -11.55 19.82 -26.92
CA CYS A 1072 -12.44 20.22 -28.01
C CYS A 1072 -13.91 20.10 -27.56
N SER A 1073 -14.76 21.00 -28.05
CA SER A 1073 -16.16 21.06 -27.65
C SER A 1073 -17.16 20.65 -28.75
N SER A 1074 -16.69 20.32 -29.96
CA SER A 1074 -17.55 19.91 -31.08
C SER A 1074 -16.77 19.24 -32.22
N SER A 1075 -17.40 18.30 -32.90
CA SER A 1075 -16.98 17.77 -34.21
C SER A 1075 -17.26 18.80 -35.31
N GLY A 1076 -16.21 19.47 -35.81
CA GLY A 1076 -16.30 20.47 -36.88
C GLY A 1076 -15.14 21.47 -36.99
N SER A 1077 -14.09 21.35 -36.17
CA SER A 1077 -12.91 22.22 -36.20
C SER A 1077 -11.83 21.70 -37.16
N TYR A 1078 -11.38 22.52 -38.13
CA TYR A 1078 -10.23 22.25 -39.01
C TYR A 1078 -8.94 22.85 -38.44
N LEU A 1079 -8.70 22.65 -37.14
CA LEU A 1079 -7.53 23.19 -36.45
C LEU A 1079 -6.30 22.34 -36.80
N GLN A 1080 -5.24 22.97 -37.31
CA GLN A 1080 -3.97 22.31 -37.58
C GLN A 1080 -2.96 22.64 -36.49
N PHE A 1081 -2.04 21.73 -36.21
CA PHE A 1081 -0.89 21.95 -35.33
C PHE A 1081 0.39 21.92 -36.15
N ALA A 1082 1.41 22.66 -35.71
CA ALA A 1082 2.77 22.56 -36.22
C ALA A 1082 3.79 22.93 -35.15
N GLY A 1083 5.02 22.45 -35.32
CA GLY A 1083 6.13 22.79 -34.43
C GLY A 1083 6.10 22.02 -33.11
N LEU A 1084 5.32 20.93 -33.01
CA LEU A 1084 5.26 20.12 -31.78
C LEU A 1084 6.61 19.49 -31.44
N ASP A 1085 7.45 19.26 -32.44
CA ASP A 1085 8.85 18.83 -32.34
C ASP A 1085 9.74 19.79 -31.52
N ASN A 1086 9.36 21.07 -31.41
CA ASN A 1086 10.05 22.03 -30.54
C ASN A 1086 9.75 21.83 -29.05
N LEU A 1087 8.75 21.02 -28.69
CA LEU A 1087 8.45 20.64 -27.30
C LEU A 1087 9.38 19.51 -26.85
N SER A 1088 10.68 19.80 -26.77
CA SER A 1088 11.74 18.81 -26.53
C SER A 1088 11.50 17.92 -25.30
N GLU A 1089 10.89 18.45 -24.24
CA GLU A 1089 10.55 17.75 -22.99
C GLU A 1089 9.11 17.19 -22.93
N LEU A 1090 8.36 17.23 -24.03
CA LEU A 1090 7.02 16.66 -24.10
C LEU A 1090 7.05 15.18 -23.69
N LYS A 1091 6.07 14.77 -22.89
CA LYS A 1091 5.92 13.39 -22.43
C LYS A 1091 4.54 12.84 -22.76
N GLU A 1092 3.51 13.68 -22.62
CA GLU A 1092 2.14 13.28 -22.82
C GLU A 1092 1.35 14.34 -23.59
N THR A 1093 0.60 13.89 -24.60
CA THR A 1093 -0.38 14.69 -25.32
C THR A 1093 -1.76 14.08 -25.16
N PHE A 1094 -2.73 14.89 -24.78
CA PHE A 1094 -4.11 14.47 -24.56
C PHE A 1094 -5.06 15.21 -25.50
N LEU A 1095 -5.99 14.46 -26.09
CA LEU A 1095 -7.13 15.01 -26.83
C LEU A 1095 -8.41 14.58 -26.12
N LYS A 1096 -9.24 15.56 -25.75
CA LYS A 1096 -10.48 15.34 -24.97
C LYS A 1096 -11.68 16.06 -25.56
N GLY A 1097 -12.86 15.55 -25.23
CA GLY A 1097 -14.14 16.14 -25.63
C GLY A 1097 -14.58 15.69 -27.01
N SER A 1098 -15.40 16.49 -27.69
CA SER A 1098 -15.91 16.15 -29.04
C SER A 1098 -14.99 16.76 -30.09
N TYR A 1099 -14.45 15.91 -30.97
CA TYR A 1099 -13.52 16.28 -32.04
C TYR A 1099 -13.78 15.44 -33.30
N ASP A 1100 -13.26 15.89 -34.44
CA ASP A 1100 -13.25 15.12 -35.70
C ASP A 1100 -12.04 14.17 -35.74
N GLU A 1101 -12.19 13.00 -36.36
CA GLU A 1101 -11.11 12.04 -36.60
C GLU A 1101 -10.00 12.65 -37.47
N THR A 1102 -10.32 13.62 -38.33
CA THR A 1102 -9.32 14.35 -39.12
C THR A 1102 -8.33 15.12 -38.22
N LEU A 1103 -8.82 15.77 -37.15
CA LEU A 1103 -8.00 16.47 -36.17
C LEU A 1103 -7.10 15.50 -35.39
N LYS A 1104 -7.67 14.37 -34.97
CA LYS A 1104 -6.93 13.33 -34.25
C LYS A 1104 -5.80 12.79 -35.12
N LYS A 1105 -6.08 12.46 -36.38
CA LYS A 1105 -5.09 11.95 -37.34
C LYS A 1105 -3.97 12.96 -37.61
N HIS A 1106 -4.32 14.25 -37.82
CA HIS A 1106 -3.32 15.31 -38.00
C HIS A 1106 -2.39 15.42 -36.78
N LEU A 1107 -2.95 15.35 -35.57
CA LEU A 1107 -2.17 15.41 -34.34
C LEU A 1107 -1.28 14.16 -34.16
N GLU A 1108 -1.75 12.99 -34.55
CA GLU A 1108 -0.95 11.75 -34.58
C GLU A 1108 0.21 11.85 -35.59
N GLU A 1109 -0.02 12.43 -36.77
CA GLU A 1109 1.01 12.66 -37.80
C GLU A 1109 2.11 13.60 -37.28
N GLU A 1110 1.76 14.76 -36.72
CA GLU A 1110 2.73 15.70 -36.14
C GLU A 1110 3.50 15.10 -34.93
N LEU A 1111 2.85 14.25 -34.12
CA LEU A 1111 3.51 13.55 -33.01
C LEU A 1111 4.41 12.40 -33.46
N ALA A 1112 4.14 11.81 -34.63
CA ALA A 1112 4.98 10.77 -35.21
C ALA A 1112 6.35 11.32 -35.65
N ASP A 1113 6.37 12.56 -36.11
CA ASP A 1113 7.57 13.29 -36.50
C ASP A 1113 8.36 13.84 -35.28
N HIS A 1114 7.81 13.75 -34.07
CA HIS A 1114 8.48 14.16 -32.84
C HIS A 1114 9.68 13.24 -32.51
N PRO A 1115 10.85 13.77 -32.09
CA PRO A 1115 12.08 12.99 -31.85
C PRO A 1115 11.93 11.81 -30.87
N LYS A 1116 11.02 11.96 -29.89
CA LYS A 1116 10.73 10.98 -28.83
C LYS A 1116 9.53 10.06 -29.14
N LYS A 1117 8.91 10.15 -30.33
CA LYS A 1117 7.80 9.31 -30.84
C LYS A 1117 6.68 9.06 -29.82
N HIS A 1118 5.97 10.12 -29.43
CA HIS A 1118 4.95 10.05 -28.39
C HIS A 1118 3.60 9.51 -28.90
N LEU A 1119 2.86 8.82 -28.02
CA LEU A 1119 1.50 8.35 -28.31
C LEU A 1119 0.46 9.38 -27.88
N LEU A 1120 -0.50 9.67 -28.76
CA LEU A 1120 -1.69 10.45 -28.43
C LEU A 1120 -2.62 9.62 -27.53
N LYS A 1121 -3.04 10.17 -26.39
CA LYS A 1121 -4.00 9.53 -25.48
C LYS A 1121 -5.38 10.17 -25.65
N SER A 1122 -6.36 9.41 -26.16
CA SER A 1122 -7.78 9.81 -26.20
C SER A 1122 -8.51 9.38 -24.93
N HIS A 1123 -9.34 10.26 -24.36
CA HIS A 1123 -10.09 9.99 -23.12
C HIS A 1123 -11.59 9.93 -23.43
N GLU A 1124 -12.22 8.77 -23.24
CA GLU A 1124 -13.67 8.70 -23.05
C GLU A 1124 -13.94 8.98 -21.56
N GLU A 1125 -14.80 9.96 -21.25
CA GLU A 1125 -15.12 10.27 -19.86
C GLU A 1125 -15.80 9.08 -19.19
N SER A 1126 -15.05 8.32 -18.38
CA SER A 1126 -15.64 7.42 -17.41
C SER A 1126 -16.35 8.25 -16.34
N THR A 1127 -17.68 8.21 -16.37
CA THR A 1127 -18.55 8.76 -15.34
C THR A 1127 -18.31 8.03 -14.02
N CYS A 1128 -17.69 8.70 -13.05
CA CYS A 1128 -17.60 8.24 -11.66
C CYS A 1128 -17.84 9.41 -10.70
#